data_AF-A0A4V6ASL8-F1
#
_entry.id   AF-A0A4V6ASL8-F1
#
_cell.length_a   1.000
_cell.length_b   1.000
_cell.length_c   1.000
_cell.angle_alpha   90.00
_cell.angle_beta   90.00
_cell.angle_gamma   90.00
#
_symmetry.space_group_name_H-M   'P 1'
#
loop_
_entity.id
_entity.type
_entity.pdbx_description
1 polymer ?
#
loop_
_entity_poly.entity_id
_entity_poly.type
_entity_poly.pdbx_seq_one_letter_code
_entity_poly.pdbx_strand_id
1 'polypeptide(L)'
;MKTFDLCVLLSLAVTVHCVPIPQASQQDEEFAESYLKRFYNLTEETGPVVRRGFSPVVEKLVEMQRFFRLQVTGTLDADTMAMMKKPRCGVPDNEVASYSTFGNNLKWDKNSLTYRIENYTPDMSVSEVDDSINRALQVWAKVTPLRFTRIYSGTADIMISFGSRAHGDYYPFDGPGNTLAHAFAPAPGIGGDAHFDEDETFTFRSNNGYVLFLVAAHEFGHSLGLSHSDDPGALMYPVYSYGNPDTFVLPRDDVNGIQSLYGSNPDKDPVQPGPTPPTTPDACDSTLVLDAVANLRGEMLFFKDSFFWRSYPQSYKPQQSLIRNFWPEAPTSIDAAYESGQSDRIYFFKNHKVWAFNAYTLERGYPKTLTSFGLPRTVKKIDAALYDVDTRKTLFFVGNKYYSYDEARKTMDAGFPKRLDETFTGLTGKVTAAFQYRGFTPLLLYKCWCPLHHLLLLIVPGENITELCLNVFLLIVVEKLLKSKVNGESYLKRFYNLTEETGPVVRRGFSPVVEKLVEMQRFFRLQVTGTLDADTMAMMKKPRCGVPDNEVASYSTFGNNLKWDKNSLTYRIENYTPDMSVSEVDDSINRALQVWAKVTPLRFTRIYSGTADIMISFGSRDRKVWAFSGYTPVHGYPKRLTSFGLRRNVKKIDAALYDVESRKTLFFVGNEYYSYDEARRTMDRGFPKRVDETFLGLTGKVTAAFQYKSFTYIYSGQHMFEYNLKSKRLYRVLRNSYFLHCSNF
;
A
#
# COMPACT_ATOMS: atom_id res chain seq x y z
N MET A 1 62.60 29.53 -28.34
CA MET A 1 61.82 29.63 -29.59
C MET A 1 61.11 28.32 -29.83
N LYS A 2 59.77 28.38 -29.92
CA LYS A 2 58.80 27.43 -30.49
C LYS A 2 58.70 26.02 -29.89
N THR A 3 57.74 25.93 -28.97
CA THR A 3 56.84 24.80 -28.69
C THR A 3 56.12 24.31 -29.95
N PHE A 4 55.93 22.99 -30.08
CA PHE A 4 54.92 22.40 -30.96
C PHE A 4 54.05 21.45 -30.13
N ASP A 5 52.76 21.74 -30.14
CA ASP A 5 51.67 21.03 -29.49
C ASP A 5 51.46 19.62 -30.04
N LEU A 6 51.21 18.66 -29.16
CA LEU A 6 50.50 17.44 -29.51
C LEU A 6 49.38 17.21 -28.48
N CYS A 7 48.20 17.75 -28.78
CA CYS A 7 46.97 17.45 -28.06
C CYS A 7 46.47 16.05 -28.47
N VAL A 8 46.55 15.08 -27.56
CA VAL A 8 45.81 13.82 -27.67
C VAL A 8 44.42 14.03 -27.08
N LEU A 9 43.43 14.26 -27.95
CA LEU A 9 42.01 14.19 -27.61
C LEU A 9 41.61 12.70 -27.54
N LEU A 10 41.61 12.13 -26.33
CA LEU A 10 40.92 10.88 -26.04
C LEU A 10 39.41 11.16 -25.92
N SER A 11 38.70 11.01 -27.04
CA SER A 11 37.25 10.89 -27.06
C SER A 11 36.84 9.57 -26.40
N LEU A 12 36.33 9.64 -25.17
CA LEU A 12 35.55 8.55 -24.57
C LEU A 12 34.24 8.42 -25.34
N ALA A 13 34.25 7.60 -26.39
CA ALA A 13 33.04 7.02 -26.94
C ALA A 13 32.47 6.07 -25.87
N VAL A 14 31.49 6.53 -25.10
CA VAL A 14 30.61 5.64 -24.37
C VAL A 14 29.80 4.90 -25.42
N THR A 15 30.25 3.70 -25.79
CA THR A 15 29.42 2.74 -26.52
C THR A 15 28.26 2.39 -25.61
N VAL A 16 27.12 3.03 -25.83
CA VAL A 16 25.84 2.57 -25.29
C VAL A 16 25.58 1.23 -25.99
N HIS A 17 25.92 0.13 -25.32
CA HIS A 17 25.39 -1.17 -25.69
C HIS A 17 23.90 -1.15 -25.33
N CYS A 18 23.07 -0.68 -26.25
CA CYS A 18 21.67 -1.09 -26.27
C CYS A 18 21.69 -2.59 -26.57
N VAL A 19 21.55 -3.42 -25.52
CA VAL A 19 21.23 -4.83 -25.71
C VAL A 19 19.86 -4.85 -26.42
N PRO A 20 19.73 -5.51 -27.58
CA PRO A 20 18.44 -5.64 -28.23
C PRO A 20 17.49 -6.36 -27.28
N ILE A 21 16.30 -5.79 -27.08
CA ILE A 21 15.21 -6.49 -26.40
C ILE A 21 14.97 -7.78 -27.20
N PRO A 22 14.96 -8.97 -26.57
CA PRO A 22 14.67 -10.21 -27.28
C PRO A 22 13.32 -10.08 -27.98
N GLN A 23 13.31 -10.22 -29.30
CA GLN A 23 12.05 -10.29 -30.05
C GLN A 23 11.34 -11.61 -29.72
N ALA A 24 10.01 -11.56 -29.60
CA ALA A 24 9.20 -12.76 -29.43
C ALA A 24 9.46 -13.73 -30.60
N SER A 25 9.46 -15.03 -30.32
CA SER A 25 9.57 -16.02 -31.39
C SER A 25 8.28 -16.05 -32.21
N GLN A 26 8.34 -16.48 -33.47
CA GLN A 26 7.14 -16.65 -34.31
C GLN A 26 6.07 -17.53 -33.62
N GLN A 27 6.52 -18.56 -32.89
CA GLN A 27 5.65 -19.43 -32.10
C GLN A 27 4.95 -18.69 -30.94
N ASP A 28 5.64 -17.75 -30.29
CA ASP A 28 5.07 -16.92 -29.23
C ASP A 28 4.03 -15.94 -29.79
N GLU A 29 4.25 -15.40 -30.99
CA GLU A 29 3.29 -14.54 -31.68
C GLU A 29 2.02 -15.29 -32.07
N GLU A 30 2.14 -16.49 -32.65
CA GLU A 30 1.01 -17.36 -33.00
C GLU A 30 0.21 -17.78 -31.75
N PHE A 31 0.90 -18.14 -30.67
CA PHE A 31 0.27 -18.44 -29.39
C PHE A 31 -0.49 -17.24 -28.82
N ALA A 32 0.15 -16.06 -28.83
CA ALA A 32 -0.46 -14.84 -28.33
C ALA A 32 -1.70 -14.43 -29.13
N GLU A 33 -1.67 -14.58 -30.46
CA GLU A 33 -2.82 -14.31 -31.31
C GLU A 33 -3.98 -15.26 -31.01
N SER A 34 -3.71 -16.55 -30.88
CA SER A 34 -4.71 -17.56 -30.49
C SER A 34 -5.34 -17.24 -29.12
N TYR A 35 -4.50 -16.86 -28.14
CA TYR A 35 -4.94 -16.44 -26.82
C TYR A 35 -5.86 -15.21 -26.88
N LEU A 36 -5.50 -14.18 -27.64
CA LEU A 36 -6.30 -12.96 -27.76
C LEU A 36 -7.62 -13.21 -28.51
N LYS A 37 -7.63 -14.13 -29.49
CA LYS A 37 -8.87 -14.59 -30.15
C LYS A 37 -9.80 -15.26 -29.15
N ARG A 38 -9.26 -16.13 -28.30
CA ARG A 38 -10.02 -16.92 -27.33
C ARG A 38 -10.56 -16.07 -26.17
N PHE A 39 -9.72 -15.23 -25.57
CA PHE A 39 -10.04 -14.56 -24.30
C PHE A 39 -10.37 -13.08 -24.41
N TYR A 40 -10.01 -12.41 -25.51
CA TYR A 40 -10.19 -10.95 -25.69
C TYR A 40 -10.99 -10.60 -26.95
N ASN A 41 -11.60 -11.60 -27.58
CA ASN A 41 -12.45 -11.46 -28.76
C ASN A 41 -11.75 -10.71 -29.92
N LEU A 42 -10.48 -11.06 -30.18
CA LEU A 42 -9.75 -10.56 -31.34
C LEU A 42 -10.40 -11.10 -32.63
N THR A 43 -10.94 -10.23 -33.46
CA THR A 43 -11.52 -10.59 -34.77
C THR A 43 -10.49 -10.50 -35.89
N GLU A 44 -10.48 -11.46 -36.81
CA GLU A 44 -9.65 -11.38 -38.02
C GLU A 44 -10.22 -10.31 -38.97
N GLU A 45 -9.60 -9.13 -39.03
CA GLU A 45 -9.97 -8.12 -40.04
C GLU A 45 -9.47 -8.54 -41.43
N THR A 46 -10.31 -9.22 -42.21
CA THR A 46 -10.10 -9.40 -43.66
C THR A 46 -10.63 -8.17 -44.41
N GLY A 47 -9.83 -7.09 -44.52
CA GLY A 47 -10.23 -5.91 -45.30
C GLY A 47 -9.07 -5.00 -45.71
N PRO A 48 -9.05 -4.43 -46.93
CA PRO A 48 -8.00 -3.53 -47.39
C PRO A 48 -8.23 -2.11 -46.86
N VAL A 49 -8.09 -1.89 -45.55
CA VAL A 49 -8.18 -0.55 -44.95
C VAL A 49 -7.19 -0.40 -43.79
N VAL A 50 -5.89 -0.39 -44.09
CA VAL A 50 -4.91 0.22 -43.17
C VAL A 50 -5.05 1.74 -43.30
N ARG A 51 -6.07 2.32 -42.66
CA ARG A 51 -6.19 3.76 -42.45
C ARG A 51 -5.82 4.09 -41.00
N ARG A 52 -4.54 4.44 -40.78
CA ARG A 52 -4.06 5.25 -39.62
C ARG A 52 -4.57 4.85 -38.22
N GLY A 53 -4.74 3.56 -37.93
CA GLY A 53 -5.08 3.03 -36.60
C GLY A 53 -3.99 2.08 -36.07
N PHE A 54 -3.94 1.89 -34.74
CA PHE A 54 -3.10 0.87 -34.10
C PHE A 54 -3.56 -0.54 -34.52
N SER A 55 -2.66 -1.54 -34.52
CA SER A 55 -3.02 -2.93 -34.84
C SER A 55 -4.05 -3.48 -33.84
N PRO A 56 -5.12 -4.18 -34.28
CA PRO A 56 -6.11 -4.80 -33.38
C PRO A 56 -5.47 -5.74 -32.34
N VAL A 57 -4.37 -6.41 -32.71
CA VAL A 57 -3.58 -7.25 -31.79
C VAL A 57 -3.00 -6.42 -30.65
N VAL A 58 -2.45 -5.24 -30.96
CA VAL A 58 -1.86 -4.34 -29.95
C VAL A 58 -2.93 -3.79 -29.01
N GLU A 59 -4.11 -3.48 -29.52
CA GLU A 59 -5.24 -3.02 -28.70
C GLU A 59 -5.67 -4.10 -27.70
N LYS A 60 -5.90 -5.33 -28.16
CA LYS A 60 -6.26 -6.45 -27.29
C LYS A 60 -5.15 -6.84 -26.32
N LEU A 61 -3.90 -6.71 -26.73
CA LEU A 61 -2.76 -6.91 -25.85
C LEU A 61 -2.69 -5.86 -24.74
N VAL A 62 -2.99 -4.60 -25.05
CA VAL A 62 -3.08 -3.52 -24.05
C VAL A 62 -4.23 -3.76 -23.07
N GLU A 63 -5.39 -4.24 -23.54
CA GLU A 63 -6.51 -4.65 -22.68
C GLU A 63 -6.09 -5.77 -21.72
N MET A 64 -5.47 -6.83 -22.25
CA MET A 64 -4.94 -7.95 -21.45
C MET A 64 -3.93 -7.47 -20.40
N GLN A 65 -2.94 -6.67 -20.79
CA GLN A 65 -1.94 -6.15 -19.86
C GLN A 65 -2.57 -5.31 -18.75
N ARG A 66 -3.63 -4.55 -19.04
CA ARG A 66 -4.37 -3.79 -18.02
C ARG A 66 -5.13 -4.71 -17.07
N PHE A 67 -5.84 -5.70 -17.60
CA PHE A 67 -6.60 -6.67 -16.81
C PHE A 67 -5.69 -7.39 -15.79
N PHE A 68 -4.54 -7.89 -16.25
CA PHE A 68 -3.56 -8.59 -15.40
C PHE A 68 -2.65 -7.65 -14.59
N ARG A 69 -2.91 -6.34 -14.61
CA ARG A 69 -2.12 -5.29 -13.92
C ARG A 69 -0.63 -5.32 -14.27
N LEU A 70 -0.29 -5.73 -15.50
CA LEU A 70 1.06 -5.75 -16.06
C LEU A 70 1.49 -4.36 -16.56
N GLN A 71 2.74 -4.26 -17.02
CA GLN A 71 3.20 -3.04 -17.67
C GLN A 71 2.52 -2.93 -19.03
N VAL A 72 1.78 -1.84 -19.23
CA VAL A 72 1.08 -1.60 -20.49
C VAL A 72 2.09 -1.12 -21.52
N THR A 73 2.72 -2.08 -22.19
CA THR A 73 3.72 -1.86 -23.25
C THR A 73 3.10 -1.96 -24.65
N GLY A 74 2.01 -2.71 -24.78
CA GLY A 74 1.44 -3.09 -26.08
C GLY A 74 2.36 -4.02 -26.88
N THR A 75 3.31 -4.69 -26.20
CA THR A 75 4.29 -5.61 -26.81
C THR A 75 4.32 -6.93 -26.06
N LEU A 76 4.69 -8.02 -26.73
CA LEU A 76 4.87 -9.35 -26.14
C LEU A 76 6.19 -9.44 -25.36
N ASP A 77 6.28 -8.68 -24.29
CA ASP A 77 7.40 -8.78 -23.36
C ASP A 77 7.37 -10.09 -22.55
N ALA A 78 8.49 -10.40 -21.89
CA ALA A 78 8.67 -11.66 -21.18
C ALA A 78 7.62 -11.88 -20.07
N ASP A 79 7.20 -10.82 -19.39
CA ASP A 79 6.20 -10.88 -18.32
C ASP A 79 4.80 -11.12 -18.90
N THR A 80 4.47 -10.49 -20.02
CA THR A 80 3.22 -10.72 -20.77
C THR A 80 3.14 -12.18 -21.24
N MET A 81 4.19 -12.70 -21.88
CA MET A 81 4.22 -14.09 -22.34
C MET A 81 4.18 -15.09 -21.17
N ALA A 82 4.85 -14.81 -20.06
CA ALA A 82 4.81 -15.65 -18.88
C ALA A 82 3.40 -15.70 -18.26
N MET A 83 2.65 -14.60 -18.30
CA MET A 83 1.26 -14.56 -17.84
C MET A 83 0.33 -15.32 -18.78
N MET A 84 0.45 -15.14 -20.10
CA MET A 84 -0.40 -15.81 -21.09
C MET A 84 -0.26 -17.34 -21.07
N LYS A 85 0.93 -17.85 -20.73
CA LYS A 85 1.23 -19.28 -20.65
C LYS A 85 0.79 -19.96 -19.35
N LYS A 86 0.12 -19.23 -18.45
CA LYS A 86 -0.33 -19.81 -17.18
C LYS A 86 -1.66 -20.55 -17.33
N PRO A 87 -1.82 -21.67 -16.59
CA PRO A 87 -3.09 -22.36 -16.50
C PRO A 87 -4.18 -21.41 -16.00
N ARG A 88 -5.34 -21.44 -16.65
CA ARG A 88 -6.44 -20.49 -16.42
C ARG A 88 -7.81 -21.09 -16.73
N CYS A 89 -8.87 -20.39 -16.37
CA CYS A 89 -10.22 -20.65 -16.84
C CYS A 89 -10.38 -20.32 -18.34
N GLY A 90 -11.25 -21.07 -19.02
CA GLY A 90 -11.58 -20.98 -20.44
C GLY A 90 -12.51 -19.84 -20.82
N VAL A 91 -13.13 -19.17 -19.84
CA VAL A 91 -14.06 -18.06 -20.06
C VAL A 91 -13.29 -16.77 -20.50
N PRO A 92 -13.82 -15.96 -21.44
CA PRO A 92 -13.19 -14.70 -21.86
C PRO A 92 -13.14 -13.58 -20.79
N ASP A 93 -12.14 -12.70 -20.88
CA ASP A 93 -11.87 -11.59 -19.95
C ASP A 93 -12.49 -10.27 -20.42
N ASN A 94 -13.79 -10.27 -20.73
CA ASN A 94 -14.42 -9.17 -21.46
C ASN A 94 -14.68 -7.88 -20.65
N GLU A 95 -14.62 -7.95 -19.32
CA GLU A 95 -14.92 -6.82 -18.41
C GLU A 95 -13.78 -6.58 -17.42
N VAL A 96 -13.35 -5.31 -17.27
CA VAL A 96 -12.32 -4.91 -16.30
C VAL A 96 -13.00 -4.27 -15.09
N ALA A 97 -13.16 -5.03 -14.01
CA ALA A 97 -13.67 -4.54 -12.73
C ALA A 97 -13.16 -5.39 -11.55
N SER A 98 -13.06 -4.77 -10.36
CA SER A 98 -13.01 -5.47 -9.08
C SER A 98 -14.38 -6.09 -8.85
N TYR A 99 -14.48 -7.43 -8.91
CA TYR A 99 -15.68 -8.25 -9.12
C TYR A 99 -16.51 -7.84 -10.35
N SER A 100 -16.76 -8.79 -11.25
CA SER A 100 -17.64 -8.60 -12.42
C SER A 100 -18.76 -9.65 -12.38
N THR A 101 -19.88 -9.33 -13.02
CA THR A 101 -20.98 -10.25 -13.28
C THR A 101 -21.18 -10.28 -14.78
N PHE A 102 -21.61 -11.41 -15.36
CA PHE A 102 -21.97 -11.41 -16.77
C PHE A 102 -23.02 -10.32 -17.06
N GLY A 103 -22.81 -9.55 -18.14
CA GLY A 103 -23.63 -8.39 -18.51
C GLY A 103 -25.14 -8.63 -18.37
N ASN A 104 -25.86 -7.63 -17.85
CA ASN A 104 -27.27 -7.67 -17.39
C ASN A 104 -27.53 -8.40 -16.05
N ASN A 105 -26.51 -8.66 -15.21
CA ASN A 105 -26.65 -9.33 -13.91
C ASN A 105 -27.33 -10.70 -14.04
N LEU A 106 -26.90 -11.51 -15.02
CA LEU A 106 -27.45 -12.84 -15.25
C LEU A 106 -27.34 -13.67 -13.97
N LYS A 107 -28.49 -14.10 -13.44
CA LYS A 107 -28.60 -14.87 -12.22
C LYS A 107 -29.76 -15.85 -12.29
N TRP A 108 -29.74 -16.87 -11.45
CA TRP A 108 -30.88 -17.75 -11.29
C TRP A 108 -32.04 -17.03 -10.60
N ASP A 109 -33.26 -17.23 -11.10
CA ASP A 109 -34.49 -16.68 -10.50
C ASP A 109 -34.92 -17.40 -9.21
N LYS A 110 -34.23 -18.50 -8.88
CA LYS A 110 -34.50 -19.34 -7.70
C LYS A 110 -33.22 -19.55 -6.90
N ASN A 111 -33.39 -19.79 -5.59
CA ASN A 111 -32.27 -20.04 -4.68
C ASN A 111 -32.02 -21.53 -4.41
N SER A 112 -32.93 -22.41 -4.81
CA SER A 112 -32.74 -23.87 -4.70
C SER A 112 -32.37 -24.42 -6.06
N LEU A 113 -31.10 -24.72 -6.24
CA LEU A 113 -30.51 -25.21 -7.48
C LEU A 113 -30.21 -26.69 -7.37
N THR A 114 -30.42 -27.44 -8.45
CA THR A 114 -29.99 -28.83 -8.56
C THR A 114 -28.67 -28.93 -9.32
N TYR A 115 -27.85 -29.91 -8.97
CA TYR A 115 -26.64 -30.23 -9.74
C TYR A 115 -26.53 -31.74 -10.01
N ARG A 116 -25.86 -32.10 -11.10
CA ARG A 116 -25.61 -33.49 -11.47
C ARG A 116 -24.21 -33.65 -12.05
N ILE A 117 -23.48 -34.64 -11.54
CA ILE A 117 -22.21 -35.10 -12.11
C ILE A 117 -22.53 -36.17 -13.15
N GLU A 118 -22.16 -35.94 -14.41
CA GLU A 118 -22.47 -36.82 -15.54
C GLU A 118 -21.46 -37.96 -15.69
N ASN A 119 -20.18 -37.64 -15.55
CA ASN A 119 -19.06 -38.56 -15.59
C ASN A 119 -17.97 -38.11 -14.60
N TYR A 120 -16.90 -38.91 -14.48
CA TYR A 120 -15.86 -38.73 -13.48
C TYR A 120 -14.48 -38.86 -14.12
N THR A 121 -13.54 -38.05 -13.65
CA THR A 121 -12.11 -38.22 -13.95
C THR A 121 -11.56 -39.51 -13.31
N PRO A 122 -10.67 -40.27 -14.00
CA PRO A 122 -10.01 -41.43 -13.44
C PRO A 122 -8.84 -41.07 -12.51
N ASP A 123 -8.44 -39.80 -12.41
CA ASP A 123 -7.34 -39.34 -11.55
C ASP A 123 -7.67 -39.42 -10.06
N MET A 124 -8.96 -39.41 -9.73
CA MET A 124 -9.49 -39.31 -8.37
C MET A 124 -10.57 -40.37 -8.16
N SER A 125 -10.74 -40.82 -6.92
CA SER A 125 -11.89 -41.68 -6.60
C SER A 125 -13.21 -40.91 -6.73
N VAL A 126 -14.29 -41.62 -7.05
CA VAL A 126 -15.65 -41.06 -7.12
C VAL A 126 -16.00 -40.25 -5.86
N SER A 127 -15.63 -40.75 -4.68
CA SER A 127 -15.85 -40.05 -3.41
C SER A 127 -15.07 -38.74 -3.27
N GLU A 128 -13.85 -38.66 -3.81
CA GLU A 128 -13.04 -37.45 -3.75
C GLU A 128 -13.54 -36.39 -4.74
N VAL A 129 -14.02 -36.81 -5.91
CA VAL A 129 -14.71 -35.92 -6.85
C VAL A 129 -16.00 -35.39 -6.24
N ASP A 130 -16.83 -36.28 -5.68
CA ASP A 130 -18.08 -35.91 -5.01
C ASP A 130 -17.85 -34.91 -3.86
N ASP A 131 -16.83 -35.15 -3.01
CA ASP A 131 -16.45 -34.23 -1.93
C ASP A 131 -16.00 -32.88 -2.49
N SER A 132 -15.14 -32.88 -3.51
CA SER A 132 -14.60 -31.66 -4.12
C SER A 132 -15.70 -30.78 -4.71
N ILE A 133 -16.60 -31.37 -5.49
CA ILE A 133 -17.75 -30.68 -6.11
C ILE A 133 -18.72 -30.16 -5.05
N ASN A 134 -19.10 -30.99 -4.07
CA ASN A 134 -19.99 -30.57 -3.00
C ASN A 134 -19.38 -29.40 -2.22
N ARG A 135 -18.11 -29.51 -1.80
CA ARG A 135 -17.43 -28.43 -1.06
C ARG A 135 -17.34 -27.15 -1.87
N ALA A 136 -17.06 -27.23 -3.18
CA ALA A 136 -17.00 -26.09 -4.07
C ALA A 136 -18.35 -25.34 -4.13
N LEU A 137 -19.48 -26.05 -4.26
CA LEU A 137 -20.80 -25.43 -4.16
C LEU A 137 -21.09 -24.83 -2.77
N GLN A 138 -20.63 -25.50 -1.70
CA GLN A 138 -20.78 -24.99 -0.33
C GLN A 138 -20.00 -23.70 -0.07
N VAL A 139 -18.94 -23.40 -0.82
CA VAL A 139 -18.24 -22.10 -0.74
C VAL A 139 -19.23 -20.95 -0.97
N TRP A 140 -20.06 -21.06 -1.99
CA TRP A 140 -21.06 -20.05 -2.37
C TRP A 140 -22.30 -20.09 -1.46
N ALA A 141 -22.80 -21.29 -1.12
CA ALA A 141 -23.97 -21.44 -0.24
C ALA A 141 -23.74 -20.87 1.17
N LYS A 142 -22.50 -20.92 1.69
CA LYS A 142 -22.16 -20.38 3.01
C LYS A 142 -22.37 -18.87 3.11
N VAL A 143 -22.22 -18.13 2.01
CA VAL A 143 -22.28 -16.66 2.00
C VAL A 143 -23.55 -16.11 1.36
N THR A 144 -24.40 -16.96 0.79
CA THR A 144 -25.66 -16.58 0.13
C THR A 144 -26.87 -17.40 0.62
N PRO A 145 -28.10 -17.03 0.21
CA PRO A 145 -29.28 -17.87 0.41
C PRO A 145 -29.33 -19.12 -0.48
N LEU A 146 -28.35 -19.34 -1.37
CA LEU A 146 -28.36 -20.44 -2.34
C LEU A 146 -28.24 -21.80 -1.66
N ARG A 147 -28.97 -22.79 -2.14
CA ARG A 147 -28.96 -24.17 -1.66
C ARG A 147 -28.85 -25.11 -2.85
N PHE A 148 -27.95 -26.09 -2.74
CA PHE A 148 -27.63 -27.01 -3.82
C PHE A 148 -28.08 -28.42 -3.46
N THR A 149 -28.82 -29.07 -4.35
CA THR A 149 -29.29 -30.45 -4.17
C THR A 149 -28.78 -31.31 -5.31
N ARG A 150 -28.05 -32.37 -4.98
CA ARG A 150 -27.60 -33.33 -5.99
C ARG A 150 -28.77 -34.16 -6.50
N ILE A 151 -28.85 -34.32 -7.82
CA ILE A 151 -29.72 -35.31 -8.46
C ILE A 151 -28.86 -36.32 -9.24
N TYR A 152 -29.39 -37.53 -9.42
CA TYR A 152 -28.66 -38.65 -10.04
C TYR A 152 -29.21 -39.06 -11.41
N SER A 153 -30.35 -38.49 -11.81
CA SER A 153 -30.99 -38.72 -13.11
C SER A 153 -31.73 -37.46 -13.57
N GLY A 154 -32.02 -37.37 -14.87
CA GLY A 154 -32.64 -36.19 -15.47
C GLY A 154 -31.68 -35.00 -15.65
N THR A 155 -32.24 -33.85 -15.98
CA THR A 155 -31.50 -32.59 -16.20
C THR A 155 -31.51 -31.75 -14.93
N ALA A 156 -30.34 -31.28 -14.52
CA ALA A 156 -30.15 -30.39 -13.37
C ALA A 156 -30.04 -28.93 -13.83
N ASP A 157 -30.00 -27.98 -12.88
CA ASP A 157 -29.68 -26.58 -13.19
C ASP A 157 -28.19 -26.39 -13.51
N ILE A 158 -27.33 -27.25 -12.97
CA ILE A 158 -25.88 -27.26 -13.21
C ILE A 158 -25.47 -28.70 -13.55
N MET A 159 -25.18 -28.97 -14.82
CA MET A 159 -24.57 -30.23 -15.26
C MET A 159 -23.05 -30.11 -15.18
N ILE A 160 -22.42 -31.15 -14.66
CA ILE A 160 -20.97 -31.20 -14.41
C ILE A 160 -20.40 -32.38 -15.17
N SER A 161 -19.47 -32.11 -16.07
CA SER A 161 -18.83 -33.14 -16.88
C SER A 161 -17.34 -32.88 -17.05
N PHE A 162 -16.61 -33.97 -17.30
CA PHE A 162 -15.21 -33.96 -17.67
C PHE A 162 -15.09 -34.36 -19.14
N GLY A 163 -14.38 -33.57 -19.94
CA GLY A 163 -14.29 -33.74 -21.37
C GLY A 163 -12.91 -33.39 -21.89
N SER A 164 -12.49 -34.00 -23.00
CA SER A 164 -11.22 -33.69 -23.65
C SER A 164 -11.48 -32.98 -24.98
N ARG A 165 -10.75 -31.91 -25.25
CA ARG A 165 -10.80 -31.16 -26.52
C ARG A 165 -12.23 -30.80 -26.93
N ALA A 166 -12.73 -31.29 -28.06
CA ALA A 166 -14.12 -31.08 -28.47
C ALA A 166 -15.04 -32.03 -27.69
N HIS A 167 -15.84 -31.47 -26.78
CA HIS A 167 -16.59 -32.23 -25.78
C HIS A 167 -18.10 -31.93 -25.77
N GLY A 168 -18.65 -31.47 -26.91
CA GLY A 168 -20.10 -31.35 -27.12
C GLY A 168 -20.65 -29.92 -27.09
N ASP A 169 -19.81 -28.92 -26.84
CA ASP A 169 -20.12 -27.50 -27.01
C ASP A 169 -19.24 -26.84 -28.10
N TYR A 170 -19.37 -25.52 -28.27
CA TYR A 170 -18.60 -24.74 -29.25
C TYR A 170 -17.22 -24.26 -28.75
N TYR A 171 -16.79 -24.69 -27.56
CA TYR A 171 -15.60 -24.19 -26.87
C TYR A 171 -14.64 -25.33 -26.55
N PRO A 172 -13.89 -25.87 -27.54
CA PRO A 172 -13.01 -27.00 -27.29
C PRO A 172 -11.85 -26.66 -26.34
N PHE A 173 -11.43 -27.62 -25.52
CA PHE A 173 -10.21 -27.54 -24.71
C PHE A 173 -8.93 -27.70 -25.56
N ASP A 174 -7.80 -27.24 -25.02
CA ASP A 174 -6.48 -27.23 -25.68
C ASP A 174 -5.58 -28.40 -25.28
N GLY A 175 -6.02 -29.28 -24.38
CA GLY A 175 -5.24 -30.37 -23.84
C GLY A 175 -4.38 -29.93 -22.65
N PRO A 176 -3.34 -30.68 -22.26
CA PRO A 176 -2.70 -30.50 -20.96
C PRO A 176 -2.08 -29.10 -20.75
N GLY A 177 -2.34 -28.52 -19.59
CA GLY A 177 -1.79 -27.27 -19.10
C GLY A 177 -2.78 -26.09 -19.12
N ASN A 178 -2.94 -25.46 -20.28
CA ASN A 178 -3.76 -24.26 -20.41
C ASN A 178 -5.24 -24.64 -20.60
N THR A 179 -6.14 -23.74 -20.24
CA THR A 179 -7.59 -23.98 -20.04
C THR A 179 -7.93 -25.22 -19.22
N LEU A 180 -8.08 -25.03 -17.92
CA LEU A 180 -8.39 -26.13 -17.00
C LEU A 180 -9.86 -26.56 -17.04
N ALA A 181 -10.75 -25.60 -17.29
CA ALA A 181 -12.19 -25.76 -17.24
C ALA A 181 -12.87 -24.52 -17.83
N HIS A 182 -14.18 -24.61 -18.07
CA HIS A 182 -15.04 -23.46 -18.27
C HIS A 182 -16.45 -23.74 -17.74
N ALA A 183 -17.22 -22.68 -17.51
CA ALA A 183 -18.62 -22.78 -17.19
C ALA A 183 -19.45 -21.67 -17.85
N PHE A 184 -20.73 -21.97 -18.07
CA PHE A 184 -21.67 -21.04 -18.65
C PHE A 184 -22.43 -20.24 -17.60
N ALA A 185 -22.71 -18.98 -17.91
CA ALA A 185 -23.58 -18.15 -17.09
C ALA A 185 -24.99 -18.77 -16.92
N PRO A 186 -25.76 -18.38 -15.89
CA PRO A 186 -27.15 -18.82 -15.70
C PRO A 186 -28.01 -18.58 -16.94
N ALA A 187 -28.52 -19.66 -17.54
CA ALA A 187 -29.46 -19.63 -18.67
C ALA A 187 -30.15 -21.00 -18.84
N PRO A 188 -31.24 -21.10 -19.63
CA PRO A 188 -31.81 -22.40 -19.98
C PRO A 188 -30.86 -23.26 -20.83
N GLY A 189 -31.05 -24.58 -20.81
CA GLY A 189 -30.24 -25.50 -21.63
C GLY A 189 -28.87 -25.72 -21.01
N ILE A 190 -27.80 -25.37 -21.74
CA ILE A 190 -26.41 -25.50 -21.27
C ILE A 190 -26.00 -24.42 -20.25
N GLY A 191 -26.88 -23.45 -19.96
CA GLY A 191 -26.57 -22.37 -19.04
C GLY A 191 -26.44 -22.89 -17.60
N GLY A 192 -25.34 -22.52 -16.95
CA GLY A 192 -24.96 -23.06 -15.65
C GLY A 192 -24.01 -24.24 -15.71
N ASP A 193 -23.91 -24.94 -16.84
CA ASP A 193 -23.08 -26.15 -16.94
C ASP A 193 -21.59 -25.82 -16.79
N ALA A 194 -20.86 -26.74 -16.16
CA ALA A 194 -19.44 -26.62 -15.88
C ALA A 194 -18.68 -27.84 -16.45
N HIS A 195 -17.72 -27.57 -17.32
CA HIS A 195 -16.92 -28.57 -18.01
C HIS A 195 -15.46 -28.47 -17.53
N PHE A 196 -14.86 -29.61 -17.22
CA PHE A 196 -13.48 -29.73 -16.76
C PHE A 196 -12.64 -30.45 -17.82
N ASP A 197 -11.44 -29.95 -18.13
CA ASP A 197 -10.58 -30.57 -19.13
C ASP A 197 -9.96 -31.87 -18.58
N GLU A 198 -10.40 -33.01 -19.10
CA GLU A 198 -9.93 -34.33 -18.70
C GLU A 198 -8.50 -34.62 -19.17
N ASP A 199 -7.93 -33.80 -20.04
CA ASP A 199 -6.50 -33.89 -20.38
C ASP A 199 -5.60 -33.35 -19.23
N GLU A 200 -6.19 -32.72 -18.20
CA GLU A 200 -5.49 -32.23 -17.01
C GLU A 200 -5.39 -33.27 -15.90
N THR A 201 -4.34 -33.16 -15.07
CA THR A 201 -4.22 -34.00 -13.86
C THR A 201 -4.92 -33.35 -12.67
N PHE A 202 -6.14 -33.78 -12.39
CA PHE A 202 -6.89 -33.32 -11.21
C PHE A 202 -6.46 -34.03 -9.94
N THR A 203 -6.43 -33.30 -8.84
CA THR A 203 -5.99 -33.83 -7.54
C THR A 203 -6.91 -33.38 -6.42
N PHE A 204 -6.97 -34.19 -5.35
CA PHE A 204 -7.82 -33.86 -4.21
C PHE A 204 -7.23 -32.77 -3.31
N ARG A 205 -5.91 -32.81 -3.07
CA ARG A 205 -5.18 -31.86 -2.18
C ARG A 205 -3.77 -31.52 -2.64
N SER A 206 -3.26 -32.23 -3.65
CA SER A 206 -1.86 -32.17 -4.06
C SER A 206 -1.59 -30.88 -4.83
N ASN A 207 -0.36 -30.41 -4.78
CA ASN A 207 0.12 -29.30 -5.61
C ASN A 207 0.87 -29.78 -6.87
N ASN A 208 0.90 -31.08 -7.14
CA ASN A 208 1.53 -31.68 -8.34
C ASN A 208 0.57 -31.75 -9.55
N GLY A 209 -0.56 -31.07 -9.48
CA GLY A 209 -1.60 -30.97 -10.49
C GLY A 209 -2.58 -29.87 -10.07
N TYR A 210 -3.83 -29.96 -10.54
CA TYR A 210 -4.85 -28.95 -10.25
C TYR A 210 -5.83 -29.44 -9.20
N VAL A 211 -6.06 -28.66 -8.15
CA VAL A 211 -6.98 -29.06 -7.08
C VAL A 211 -8.41 -28.87 -7.59
N LEU A 212 -9.13 -29.97 -7.81
CA LEU A 212 -10.48 -29.94 -8.42
C LEU A 212 -11.43 -29.03 -7.63
N PHE A 213 -11.36 -29.03 -6.29
CA PHE A 213 -12.15 -28.13 -5.46
C PHE A 213 -11.99 -26.65 -5.82
N LEU A 214 -10.76 -26.19 -6.13
CA LEU A 214 -10.51 -24.77 -6.44
C LEU A 214 -11.02 -24.41 -7.83
N VAL A 215 -10.72 -25.26 -8.82
CA VAL A 215 -11.18 -25.08 -10.20
C VAL A 215 -12.71 -25.09 -10.21
N ALA A 216 -13.35 -26.08 -9.59
CA ALA A 216 -14.80 -26.17 -9.52
C ALA A 216 -15.43 -25.00 -8.76
N ALA A 217 -14.81 -24.52 -7.67
CA ALA A 217 -15.33 -23.37 -6.96
C ALA A 217 -15.33 -22.10 -7.84
N HIS A 218 -14.28 -21.91 -8.65
CA HIS A 218 -14.22 -20.83 -9.65
C HIS A 218 -15.30 -20.99 -10.72
N GLU A 219 -15.38 -22.16 -11.37
CA GLU A 219 -16.36 -22.41 -12.42
C GLU A 219 -17.80 -22.27 -11.93
N PHE A 220 -18.10 -22.70 -10.69
CA PHE A 220 -19.42 -22.46 -10.11
C PHE A 220 -19.71 -20.99 -9.84
N GLY A 221 -18.70 -20.14 -9.68
CA GLY A 221 -18.92 -18.70 -9.69
C GLY A 221 -19.55 -18.25 -11.02
N HIS A 222 -19.05 -18.75 -12.15
CA HIS A 222 -19.65 -18.52 -13.47
C HIS A 222 -21.05 -19.12 -13.58
N SER A 223 -21.24 -20.38 -13.18
CA SER A 223 -22.56 -21.03 -13.13
C SER A 223 -23.59 -20.26 -12.30
N LEU A 224 -23.15 -19.38 -11.41
CA LEU A 224 -23.98 -18.54 -10.56
C LEU A 224 -24.08 -17.09 -11.05
N GLY A 225 -23.36 -16.69 -12.09
CA GLY A 225 -23.49 -15.37 -12.73
C GLY A 225 -22.31 -14.42 -12.55
N LEU A 226 -21.26 -14.84 -11.85
CA LEU A 226 -20.03 -14.05 -11.72
C LEU A 226 -19.19 -14.15 -13.00
N SER A 227 -18.47 -13.08 -13.30
CA SER A 227 -17.46 -13.02 -14.35
C SER A 227 -16.08 -12.87 -13.69
N HIS A 228 -15.01 -12.90 -14.50
CA HIS A 228 -13.65 -12.78 -13.99
C HIS A 228 -13.41 -11.46 -13.26
N SER A 229 -12.68 -11.53 -12.15
CA SER A 229 -12.23 -10.36 -11.39
C SER A 229 -10.82 -9.95 -11.81
N ASP A 230 -10.54 -8.63 -11.81
CA ASP A 230 -9.19 -8.10 -11.98
C ASP A 230 -8.36 -8.13 -10.67
N ASP A 231 -8.95 -8.59 -9.56
CA ASP A 231 -8.29 -8.74 -8.27
C ASP A 231 -7.50 -10.05 -8.22
N PRO A 232 -6.15 -10.02 -8.17
CA PRO A 232 -5.32 -11.24 -8.12
C PRO A 232 -5.54 -12.09 -6.86
N GLY A 233 -6.25 -11.58 -5.85
CA GLY A 233 -6.60 -12.33 -4.65
C GLY A 233 -7.97 -13.00 -4.68
N ALA A 234 -8.79 -12.72 -5.69
CA ALA A 234 -10.12 -13.30 -5.85
C ALA A 234 -10.04 -14.76 -6.31
N LEU A 235 -11.03 -15.56 -5.92
CA LEU A 235 -11.27 -16.88 -6.49
C LEU A 235 -11.60 -16.75 -7.98
N MET A 236 -12.40 -15.75 -8.35
CA MET A 236 -12.79 -15.45 -9.73
C MET A 236 -11.68 -14.79 -10.57
N TYR A 237 -10.43 -14.73 -10.09
CA TYR A 237 -9.30 -14.36 -10.92
C TYR A 237 -9.02 -15.49 -11.94
N PRO A 238 -8.84 -15.20 -13.25
CA PRO A 238 -8.84 -16.23 -14.28
C PRO A 238 -7.68 -17.22 -14.20
N VAL A 239 -6.54 -16.80 -13.67
CA VAL A 239 -5.33 -17.62 -13.61
C VAL A 239 -5.34 -18.50 -12.36
N TYR A 240 -5.11 -19.79 -12.55
CA TYR A 240 -5.08 -20.76 -11.46
C TYR A 240 -3.96 -20.45 -10.47
N SER A 241 -4.32 -20.45 -9.19
CA SER A 241 -3.39 -20.32 -8.07
C SER A 241 -3.71 -21.37 -7.01
N TYR A 242 -2.69 -22.11 -6.59
CA TYR A 242 -2.86 -23.13 -5.56
C TYR A 242 -3.17 -22.49 -4.19
N GLY A 243 -4.32 -22.85 -3.64
CA GLY A 243 -4.70 -22.68 -2.24
C GLY A 243 -4.86 -24.03 -1.54
N ASN A 244 -4.68 -24.08 -0.22
CA ASN A 244 -5.00 -25.30 0.53
C ASN A 244 -6.54 -25.44 0.61
N PRO A 245 -7.15 -26.49 0.03
CA PRO A 245 -8.60 -26.64 -0.02
C PRO A 245 -9.24 -26.79 1.37
N ASP A 246 -8.50 -27.28 2.37
CA ASP A 246 -9.02 -27.54 3.71
C ASP A 246 -9.08 -26.26 4.58
N THR A 247 -8.32 -25.23 4.21
CA THR A 247 -8.32 -23.93 4.91
C THR A 247 -8.85 -22.80 4.03
N PHE A 248 -9.43 -23.12 2.88
CA PHE A 248 -9.90 -22.14 1.92
C PHE A 248 -11.07 -21.32 2.50
N VAL A 249 -10.97 -20.01 2.36
CA VAL A 249 -12.02 -19.04 2.71
C VAL A 249 -12.24 -18.15 1.51
N LEU A 250 -13.49 -18.00 1.09
CA LEU A 250 -13.86 -17.17 -0.06
C LEU A 250 -13.40 -15.71 0.16
N PRO A 251 -12.58 -15.15 -0.75
CA PRO A 251 -12.13 -13.76 -0.66
C PRO A 251 -13.26 -12.74 -0.68
N ARG A 252 -12.97 -11.55 -0.14
CA ARG A 252 -13.96 -10.49 0.03
C ARG A 252 -14.53 -9.98 -1.30
N ASP A 253 -13.72 -9.94 -2.35
CA ASP A 253 -14.13 -9.56 -3.71
C ASP A 253 -15.25 -10.48 -4.21
N ASP A 254 -15.04 -11.80 -4.13
CA ASP A 254 -16.01 -12.81 -4.54
C ASP A 254 -17.28 -12.77 -3.67
N VAL A 255 -17.14 -12.55 -2.36
CA VAL A 255 -18.28 -12.39 -1.43
C VAL A 255 -19.14 -11.20 -1.83
N ASN A 256 -18.52 -10.06 -2.14
CA ASN A 256 -19.25 -8.86 -2.56
C ASN A 256 -19.96 -9.09 -3.91
N GLY A 257 -19.27 -9.71 -4.87
CA GLY A 257 -19.83 -10.07 -6.18
C GLY A 257 -21.06 -10.96 -6.04
N ILE A 258 -20.96 -12.10 -5.36
CA ILE A 258 -22.07 -13.05 -5.29
C ILE A 258 -23.25 -12.51 -4.47
N GLN A 259 -22.99 -11.74 -3.40
CA GLN A 259 -24.03 -11.14 -2.59
C GLN A 259 -24.74 -9.99 -3.31
N SER A 260 -24.11 -9.34 -4.28
CA SER A 260 -24.78 -8.36 -5.13
C SER A 260 -25.90 -8.99 -5.98
N LEU A 261 -25.77 -10.27 -6.34
CA LEU A 261 -26.76 -11.02 -7.12
C LEU A 261 -27.84 -11.67 -6.24
N TYR A 262 -27.44 -12.32 -5.15
CA TYR A 262 -28.32 -13.20 -4.35
C TYR A 262 -28.59 -12.71 -2.91
N GLY A 263 -27.88 -11.68 -2.45
CA GLY A 263 -27.92 -11.23 -1.06
C GLY A 263 -27.08 -12.10 -0.11
N SER A 264 -27.05 -11.70 1.16
CA SER A 264 -26.32 -12.41 2.22
C SER A 264 -27.06 -13.65 2.73
N ASN A 265 -26.31 -14.66 3.18
CA ASN A 265 -26.88 -15.86 3.79
C ASN A 265 -27.75 -15.52 5.03
N PRO A 266 -29.06 -15.85 5.04
CA PRO A 266 -29.95 -15.57 6.17
C PRO A 266 -29.68 -16.46 7.38
N ASP A 267 -29.07 -17.64 7.18
CA ASP A 267 -28.83 -18.63 8.25
C ASP A 267 -27.54 -18.37 9.03
N LYS A 268 -26.90 -17.21 8.82
CA LYS A 268 -25.66 -16.86 9.51
C LYS A 268 -25.95 -16.47 10.96
N ASP A 269 -25.57 -17.34 11.89
CA ASP A 269 -25.70 -17.09 13.33
C ASP A 269 -24.96 -15.80 13.74
N PRO A 270 -25.66 -14.78 14.30
CA PRO A 270 -25.03 -13.56 14.79
C PRO A 270 -24.04 -13.79 15.94
N VAL A 271 -24.13 -14.95 16.62
CA VAL A 271 -23.41 -15.24 17.87
C VAL A 271 -22.06 -15.91 17.62
N GLN A 272 -21.82 -16.50 16.44
CA GLN A 272 -20.53 -17.09 16.07
C GLN A 272 -19.94 -16.43 14.80
N PRO A 273 -18.91 -15.57 14.94
CA PRO A 273 -18.21 -15.05 13.77
C PRO A 273 -17.41 -16.19 13.11
N GLY A 274 -17.83 -16.58 11.90
CA GLY A 274 -17.01 -17.43 11.01
C GLY A 274 -15.69 -16.77 10.62
N PRO A 275 -14.79 -17.47 9.92
CA PRO A 275 -13.50 -16.92 9.49
C PRO A 275 -13.71 -15.68 8.62
N THR A 276 -12.93 -14.62 8.90
CA THR A 276 -12.97 -13.37 8.15
C THR A 276 -12.53 -13.62 6.70
N PRO A 277 -13.30 -13.19 5.68
CA PRO A 277 -12.89 -13.27 4.29
C PRO A 277 -11.53 -12.60 4.07
N PRO A 278 -10.57 -13.26 3.40
CA PRO A 278 -9.31 -12.62 3.07
C PRO A 278 -9.54 -11.46 2.10
N THR A 279 -8.74 -10.41 2.25
CA THR A 279 -8.76 -9.22 1.39
C THR A 279 -7.40 -9.04 0.75
N THR A 280 -7.39 -8.69 -0.53
CA THR A 280 -6.17 -8.27 -1.21
C THR A 280 -5.61 -7.01 -0.54
N PRO A 281 -4.33 -7.00 -0.11
CA PRO A 281 -3.72 -5.84 0.53
C PRO A 281 -3.80 -4.59 -0.37
N ASP A 282 -4.06 -3.42 0.22
CA ASP A 282 -4.04 -2.14 -0.49
C ASP A 282 -2.70 -1.42 -0.24
N ALA A 283 -1.99 -1.04 -1.30
CA ALA A 283 -0.75 -0.28 -1.22
C ALA A 283 -0.94 1.10 -0.57
N CYS A 284 -2.16 1.66 -0.62
CA CYS A 284 -2.52 2.95 -0.05
C CYS A 284 -3.03 2.85 1.39
N ASP A 285 -3.17 1.65 1.95
CA ASP A 285 -3.53 1.48 3.36
C ASP A 285 -2.41 2.01 4.25
N SER A 286 -2.70 3.12 4.92
CA SER A 286 -1.77 3.76 5.87
C SER A 286 -1.38 2.85 7.05
N THR A 287 -2.08 1.73 7.25
CA THR A 287 -1.81 0.71 8.28
C THR A 287 -0.98 -0.48 7.80
N LEU A 288 -0.69 -0.57 6.50
CA LEU A 288 0.08 -1.64 5.89
C LEU A 288 1.48 -1.77 6.52
N VAL A 289 1.83 -3.00 6.94
CA VAL A 289 3.19 -3.38 7.37
C VAL A 289 3.69 -4.46 6.43
N LEU A 290 4.74 -4.15 5.68
CA LEU A 290 5.34 -5.08 4.71
C LEU A 290 6.09 -6.20 5.42
N ASP A 291 6.03 -7.39 4.82
CA ASP A 291 6.74 -8.58 5.29
C ASP A 291 8.17 -8.62 4.73
N ALA A 292 8.41 -8.05 3.56
CA ALA A 292 9.76 -7.90 3.00
C ALA A 292 9.82 -6.77 1.97
N VAL A 293 11.03 -6.26 1.72
CA VAL A 293 11.33 -5.40 0.58
C VAL A 293 12.64 -5.89 -0.03
N ALA A 294 12.68 -6.01 -1.35
CA ALA A 294 13.89 -6.39 -2.07
C ALA A 294 14.02 -5.60 -3.37
N ASN A 295 15.24 -5.53 -3.88
CA ASN A 295 15.44 -5.14 -5.27
C ASN A 295 15.45 -6.39 -6.15
N LEU A 296 15.14 -6.22 -7.43
CA LEU A 296 15.44 -7.21 -8.46
C LEU A 296 15.77 -6.46 -9.75
N ARG A 297 17.04 -6.50 -10.18
CA ARG A 297 17.51 -5.90 -11.44
C ARG A 297 17.08 -4.44 -11.65
N GLY A 298 17.04 -3.67 -10.57
CA GLY A 298 16.70 -2.25 -10.58
C GLY A 298 15.22 -1.91 -10.33
N GLU A 299 14.35 -2.92 -10.21
CA GLU A 299 12.99 -2.78 -9.70
C GLU A 299 12.95 -2.90 -8.18
N MET A 300 11.97 -2.24 -7.56
CA MET A 300 11.68 -2.43 -6.14
C MET A 300 10.46 -3.34 -5.96
N LEU A 301 10.62 -4.33 -5.11
CA LEU A 301 9.61 -5.33 -4.79
C LEU A 301 9.19 -5.16 -3.32
N PHE A 302 7.91 -4.95 -3.08
CA PHE A 302 7.33 -4.81 -1.74
C PHE A 302 6.41 -6.00 -1.48
N PHE A 303 6.66 -6.81 -0.45
CA PHE A 303 5.93 -8.06 -0.22
C PHE A 303 4.98 -7.93 0.98
N LYS A 304 3.77 -8.47 0.82
CA LYS A 304 2.78 -8.59 1.88
C LYS A 304 1.91 -9.83 1.69
N ASP A 305 1.85 -10.68 2.71
CA ASP A 305 1.11 -11.94 2.72
C ASP A 305 1.48 -12.76 1.49
N SER A 306 0.51 -13.09 0.62
CA SER A 306 0.76 -13.80 -0.64
C SER A 306 1.03 -12.90 -1.85
N PHE A 307 1.06 -11.59 -1.63
CA PHE A 307 1.15 -10.57 -2.67
C PHE A 307 2.49 -9.86 -2.65
N PHE A 308 2.77 -9.22 -3.76
CA PHE A 308 3.82 -8.23 -3.84
C PHE A 308 3.47 -7.13 -4.84
N TRP A 309 4.09 -5.98 -4.64
CA TRP A 309 4.06 -4.86 -5.56
C TRP A 309 5.41 -4.68 -6.24
N ARG A 310 5.39 -4.55 -7.56
CA ARG A 310 6.54 -4.18 -8.39
C ARG A 310 6.47 -2.70 -8.72
N SER A 311 7.51 -1.97 -8.36
CA SER A 311 7.65 -0.55 -8.71
C SER A 311 8.80 -0.36 -9.69
N TYR A 312 8.45 0.05 -10.91
CA TYR A 312 9.41 0.41 -11.95
C TYR A 312 9.80 1.88 -11.84
N PRO A 313 11.06 2.26 -12.06
CA PRO A 313 11.48 3.66 -12.09
C PRO A 313 10.73 4.53 -13.12
N GLN A 314 10.16 3.91 -14.15
CA GLN A 314 9.46 4.57 -15.26
C GLN A 314 7.92 4.48 -15.16
N SER A 315 7.38 3.68 -14.23
CA SER A 315 5.93 3.53 -14.03
C SER A 315 5.46 4.39 -12.84
N TYR A 316 4.29 5.02 -12.99
CA TYR A 316 3.67 5.84 -11.96
C TYR A 316 2.75 5.05 -11.01
N LYS A 317 2.44 3.78 -11.32
CA LYS A 317 1.65 2.90 -10.45
C LYS A 317 2.40 1.59 -10.18
N PRO A 318 2.51 1.16 -8.91
CA PRO A 318 3.07 -0.14 -8.59
C PRO A 318 2.11 -1.25 -9.04
N GLN A 319 2.64 -2.30 -9.64
CA GLN A 319 1.87 -3.45 -10.13
C GLN A 319 1.75 -4.50 -9.04
N GLN A 320 0.53 -4.91 -8.71
CA GLN A 320 0.26 -5.91 -7.69
C GLN A 320 0.07 -7.29 -8.32
N SER A 321 0.69 -8.31 -7.76
CA SER A 321 0.46 -9.70 -8.15
C SER A 321 0.71 -10.67 -7.00
N LEU A 322 0.37 -11.95 -7.19
CA LEU A 322 0.74 -13.01 -6.26
C LEU A 322 2.21 -13.39 -6.42
N ILE A 323 2.89 -13.68 -5.31
CA ILE A 323 4.30 -14.13 -5.32
C ILE A 323 4.46 -15.35 -6.23
N ARG A 324 3.55 -16.33 -6.13
CA ARG A 324 3.59 -17.56 -6.93
C ARG A 324 3.27 -17.36 -8.41
N ASN A 325 2.78 -16.20 -8.81
CA ASN A 325 2.64 -15.89 -10.23
C ASN A 325 4.02 -15.74 -10.89
N PHE A 326 5.00 -15.22 -10.17
CA PHE A 326 6.36 -15.04 -10.71
C PHE A 326 7.34 -16.10 -10.21
N TRP A 327 7.08 -16.70 -9.04
CA TRP A 327 7.90 -17.77 -8.46
C TRP A 327 7.02 -18.94 -7.99
N PRO A 328 6.60 -19.84 -8.89
CA PRO A 328 5.66 -20.93 -8.58
C PRO A 328 6.10 -21.82 -7.40
N GLU A 329 7.41 -22.07 -7.28
CA GLU A 329 8.02 -22.91 -6.25
C GLU A 329 8.32 -22.18 -4.93
N ALA A 330 8.00 -20.88 -4.86
CA ALA A 330 8.13 -20.09 -3.65
C ALA A 330 7.09 -20.50 -2.58
N PRO A 331 7.37 -20.25 -1.29
CA PRO A 331 6.34 -20.31 -0.26
C PRO A 331 5.22 -19.30 -0.58
N THR A 332 3.99 -19.59 -0.12
CA THR A 332 2.83 -18.71 -0.35
C THR A 332 3.06 -17.30 0.18
N SER A 333 3.81 -17.14 1.29
CA SER A 333 4.25 -15.87 1.84
C SER A 333 5.70 -15.96 2.32
N ILE A 334 6.36 -14.82 2.45
CA ILE A 334 7.77 -14.72 2.87
C ILE A 334 7.90 -13.87 4.13
N ASP A 335 9.03 -14.02 4.83
CA ASP A 335 9.36 -13.25 6.04
C ASP A 335 10.49 -12.23 5.81
N ALA A 336 11.30 -12.44 4.76
CA ALA A 336 12.35 -11.52 4.32
C ALA A 336 12.77 -11.85 2.89
N ALA A 337 13.30 -10.87 2.17
CA ALA A 337 13.89 -11.06 0.85
C ALA A 337 15.07 -10.10 0.64
N TYR A 338 16.01 -10.48 -0.21
CA TYR A 338 17.03 -9.59 -0.75
C TYR A 338 17.57 -10.12 -2.08
N GLU A 339 18.14 -9.23 -2.89
CA GLU A 339 18.91 -9.59 -4.08
C GLU A 339 20.40 -9.50 -3.78
N SER A 340 21.14 -10.56 -4.08
CA SER A 340 22.60 -10.57 -4.00
C SER A 340 23.17 -10.00 -5.29
N GLY A 341 23.80 -8.83 -5.20
CA GLY A 341 24.52 -8.23 -6.33
C GLY A 341 25.74 -9.04 -6.78
N GLN A 342 26.21 -10.01 -5.98
CA GLN A 342 27.34 -10.86 -6.35
C GLN A 342 26.92 -12.06 -7.21
N SER A 343 25.73 -12.63 -6.94
CA SER A 343 25.25 -13.80 -7.67
C SER A 343 24.14 -13.51 -8.68
N ASP A 344 23.63 -12.27 -8.75
CA ASP A 344 22.43 -11.88 -9.52
C ASP A 344 21.22 -12.78 -9.20
N ARG A 345 20.98 -13.02 -7.91
CA ARG A 345 19.93 -13.92 -7.42
C ARG A 345 19.13 -13.25 -6.34
N ILE A 346 17.82 -13.49 -6.35
CA ILE A 346 16.92 -13.10 -5.28
C ILE A 346 16.71 -14.26 -4.32
N TYR A 347 16.79 -13.97 -3.02
CA TYR A 347 16.63 -14.94 -1.95
C TYR A 347 15.35 -14.64 -1.18
N PHE A 348 14.52 -15.67 -1.00
CA PHE A 348 13.31 -15.61 -0.18
C PHE A 348 13.48 -16.44 1.08
N PHE A 349 13.08 -15.87 2.21
CA PHE A 349 13.16 -16.51 3.52
C PHE A 349 11.76 -16.78 4.04
N LYS A 350 11.51 -18.00 4.50
CA LYS A 350 10.28 -18.35 5.22
C LYS A 350 10.59 -19.34 6.33
N ASN A 351 10.33 -18.93 7.57
CA ASN A 351 10.74 -19.65 8.76
C ASN A 351 12.24 -20.04 8.68
N HIS A 352 12.55 -21.32 8.87
CA HIS A 352 13.91 -21.86 8.82
C HIS A 352 14.44 -22.21 7.41
N LYS A 353 13.70 -21.90 6.34
CA LYS A 353 14.06 -22.26 4.95
C LYS A 353 14.36 -21.02 4.10
N VAL A 354 15.23 -21.22 3.12
CA VAL A 354 15.66 -20.23 2.12
C VAL A 354 15.43 -20.81 0.75
N TRP A 355 14.89 -20.01 -0.16
CA TRP A 355 14.81 -20.28 -1.60
C TRP A 355 15.67 -19.27 -2.33
N ALA A 356 16.33 -19.68 -3.40
CA ALA A 356 17.09 -18.78 -4.25
C ALA A 356 16.59 -18.92 -5.68
N PHE A 357 16.34 -17.79 -6.33
CA PHE A 357 15.87 -17.75 -7.71
C PHE A 357 16.85 -16.96 -8.56
N ASN A 358 17.07 -17.46 -9.77
CA ASN A 358 17.68 -16.69 -10.85
C ASN A 358 16.55 -16.23 -11.76
N ALA A 359 16.25 -14.92 -11.73
CA ALA A 359 15.00 -14.38 -12.24
C ALA A 359 13.80 -15.12 -11.63
N TYR A 360 13.10 -15.93 -12.42
CA TYR A 360 11.90 -16.67 -12.03
C TYR A 360 12.19 -18.15 -11.68
N THR A 361 13.39 -18.66 -12.01
CA THR A 361 13.71 -20.08 -11.92
C THR A 361 14.33 -20.44 -10.57
N LEU A 362 13.80 -21.47 -9.90
CA LEU A 362 14.36 -21.99 -8.66
C LEU A 362 15.76 -22.59 -8.90
N GLU A 363 16.72 -22.17 -8.09
CA GLU A 363 18.10 -22.66 -8.19
C GLU A 363 18.25 -24.10 -7.67
N ARG A 364 19.09 -24.88 -8.35
CA ARG A 364 19.32 -26.29 -7.98
C ARG A 364 19.86 -26.42 -6.56
N GLY A 365 19.23 -27.30 -5.79
CA GLY A 365 19.59 -27.55 -4.39
C GLY A 365 18.95 -26.60 -3.39
N TYR A 366 18.02 -25.75 -3.81
CA TYR A 366 17.09 -25.03 -2.93
C TYR A 366 15.72 -25.73 -2.90
N PRO A 367 14.93 -25.60 -1.81
CA PRO A 367 15.21 -24.79 -0.62
C PRO A 367 16.27 -25.38 0.31
N LYS A 368 17.04 -24.51 0.98
CA LYS A 368 18.03 -24.85 2.00
C LYS A 368 17.57 -24.38 3.39
N THR A 369 18.26 -24.82 4.44
CA THR A 369 18.01 -24.35 5.81
C THR A 369 18.85 -23.12 6.15
N LEU A 370 18.41 -22.30 7.12
CA LEU A 370 19.18 -21.14 7.60
C LEU A 370 20.61 -21.51 8.03
N THR A 371 20.82 -22.72 8.55
CA THR A 371 22.15 -23.21 8.97
C THR A 371 23.13 -23.31 7.82
N SER A 372 22.68 -23.44 6.56
CA SER A 372 23.59 -23.45 5.40
C SER A 372 24.26 -22.10 5.18
N PHE A 373 23.71 -21.01 5.72
CA PHE A 373 24.29 -19.68 5.72
C PHE A 373 25.16 -19.42 6.97
N GLY A 374 25.35 -20.42 7.85
CA GLY A 374 26.10 -20.28 9.08
C GLY A 374 25.31 -19.66 10.25
N LEU A 375 23.98 -19.51 10.12
CA LEU A 375 23.14 -19.06 11.23
C LEU A 375 22.99 -20.17 12.30
N PRO A 376 22.97 -19.81 13.61
CA PRO A 376 22.75 -20.77 14.68
C PRO A 376 21.38 -21.45 14.58
N ARG A 377 21.28 -22.73 15.01
CA ARG A 377 20.01 -23.49 15.06
C ARG A 377 18.92 -22.84 15.93
N THR A 378 19.29 -21.91 16.82
CA THR A 378 18.37 -21.14 17.65
C THR A 378 17.59 -20.10 16.84
N VAL A 379 18.09 -19.68 15.67
CA VAL A 379 17.40 -18.74 14.78
C VAL A 379 16.32 -19.49 14.00
N LYS A 380 15.05 -19.21 14.32
CA LYS A 380 13.91 -19.88 13.71
C LYS A 380 13.38 -19.18 12.45
N LYS A 381 13.64 -17.89 12.30
CA LYS A 381 13.29 -17.07 11.15
C LYS A 381 14.17 -15.82 11.05
N ILE A 382 14.20 -15.22 9.86
CA ILE A 382 14.75 -13.91 9.60
C ILE A 382 13.59 -12.93 9.46
N ASP A 383 13.71 -11.75 10.05
CA ASP A 383 12.66 -10.73 10.07
C ASP A 383 12.84 -9.65 9.00
N ALA A 384 14.08 -9.43 8.55
CA ALA A 384 14.41 -8.64 7.38
C ALA A 384 15.81 -9.05 6.88
N ALA A 385 16.07 -8.88 5.59
CA ALA A 385 17.37 -9.13 5.00
C ALA A 385 17.74 -7.96 4.09
N LEU A 386 19.03 -7.64 4.04
CA LEU A 386 19.54 -6.52 3.26
C LEU A 386 20.89 -6.88 2.67
N TYR A 387 21.07 -6.68 1.37
CA TYR A 387 22.39 -6.67 0.75
C TYR A 387 22.93 -5.24 0.72
N ASP A 388 24.08 -5.03 1.35
CA ASP A 388 24.82 -3.78 1.32
C ASP A 388 25.83 -3.81 0.17
N VAL A 389 25.58 -2.99 -0.84
CA VAL A 389 26.39 -2.90 -2.07
C VAL A 389 27.80 -2.38 -1.77
N ASP A 390 27.95 -1.50 -0.77
CA ASP A 390 29.23 -0.86 -0.46
C ASP A 390 30.20 -1.84 0.21
N THR A 391 29.70 -2.62 1.17
CA THR A 391 30.51 -3.61 1.88
C THR A 391 30.49 -4.99 1.22
N ARG A 392 29.56 -5.23 0.28
CA ARG A 392 29.25 -6.53 -0.34
C ARG A 392 28.86 -7.60 0.69
N LYS A 393 28.20 -7.17 1.75
CA LYS A 393 27.76 -8.02 2.85
C LYS A 393 26.24 -8.07 2.90
N THR A 394 25.72 -9.20 3.37
CA THR A 394 24.30 -9.36 3.64
C THR A 394 24.04 -9.26 5.14
N LEU A 395 23.14 -8.37 5.54
CA LEU A 395 22.71 -8.22 6.91
C LEU A 395 21.39 -8.96 7.13
N PHE A 396 21.36 -9.87 8.11
CA PHE A 396 20.16 -10.59 8.52
C PHE A 396 19.66 -10.10 9.87
N PHE A 397 18.46 -9.53 9.89
CA PHE A 397 17.83 -9.00 11.08
C PHE A 397 16.96 -10.06 11.76
N VAL A 398 17.17 -10.27 13.07
CA VAL A 398 16.48 -11.28 13.87
C VAL A 398 16.16 -10.70 15.26
N GLY A 399 14.90 -10.37 15.50
CA GLY A 399 14.44 -9.75 16.73
C GLY A 399 15.11 -8.39 16.95
N ASN A 400 15.84 -8.25 18.06
CA ASN A 400 16.61 -7.06 18.41
C ASN A 400 18.10 -7.17 18.04
N LYS A 401 18.47 -8.13 17.19
CA LYS A 401 19.85 -8.41 16.78
C LYS A 401 19.97 -8.46 15.26
N TYR A 402 21.19 -8.34 14.77
CA TYR A 402 21.50 -8.60 13.37
C TYR A 402 22.80 -9.39 13.22
N TYR A 403 22.88 -10.14 12.12
CA TYR A 403 24.05 -10.91 11.69
C TYR A 403 24.60 -10.29 10.41
N SER A 404 25.89 -10.42 10.18
CA SER A 404 26.56 -10.00 8.96
C SER A 404 27.16 -11.21 8.26
N TYR A 405 26.84 -11.38 6.98
CA TYR A 405 27.24 -12.50 6.15
C TYR A 405 28.09 -12.00 4.98
N ASP A 406 29.27 -12.57 4.84
CA ASP A 406 30.19 -12.29 3.74
C ASP A 406 29.82 -13.20 2.55
N GLU A 407 29.24 -12.62 1.50
CA GLU A 407 28.79 -13.33 0.31
C GLU A 407 29.97 -13.94 -0.48
N ALA A 408 31.13 -13.30 -0.45
CA ALA A 408 32.31 -13.76 -1.19
C ALA A 408 32.93 -14.99 -0.51
N ARG A 409 32.99 -14.98 0.82
CA ARG A 409 33.54 -16.10 1.62
C ARG A 409 32.48 -17.16 1.93
N LYS A 410 31.20 -16.83 1.76
CA LYS A 410 30.03 -17.63 2.12
C LYS A 410 30.00 -18.03 3.59
N THR A 411 30.34 -17.08 4.47
CA THR A 411 30.48 -17.30 5.92
C THR A 411 29.99 -16.10 6.72
N MET A 412 29.52 -16.34 7.94
CA MET A 412 29.18 -15.26 8.88
C MET A 412 30.45 -14.55 9.38
N ASP A 413 30.38 -13.22 9.49
CA ASP A 413 31.45 -12.42 10.06
C ASP A 413 31.66 -12.74 11.55
N ALA A 414 32.93 -12.73 11.98
CA ALA A 414 33.27 -12.88 13.39
C ALA A 414 32.73 -11.70 14.22
N GLY A 415 32.29 -11.98 15.46
CA GLY A 415 31.76 -10.96 16.38
C GLY A 415 30.27 -10.63 16.19
N PHE A 416 29.53 -11.45 15.42
CA PHE A 416 28.08 -11.38 15.26
C PHE A 416 27.39 -12.56 15.97
N PRO A 417 26.13 -12.40 16.44
CA PRO A 417 25.24 -11.25 16.22
C PRO A 417 25.54 -10.05 17.12
N LYS A 418 25.23 -8.85 16.63
CA LYS A 418 25.26 -7.60 17.40
C LYS A 418 23.85 -7.11 17.70
N ARG A 419 23.69 -6.30 18.75
CA ARG A 419 22.38 -5.70 19.04
C ARG A 419 22.10 -4.55 18.08
N LEU A 420 20.83 -4.41 17.72
CA LEU A 420 20.35 -3.37 16.81
C LEU A 420 20.55 -1.97 17.39
N ASP A 421 20.20 -1.77 18.65
CA ASP A 421 20.28 -0.48 19.36
C ASP A 421 21.72 0.03 19.55
N GLU A 422 22.70 -0.88 19.58
CA GLU A 422 24.13 -0.55 19.68
C GLU A 422 24.74 -0.08 18.35
N THR A 423 24.24 -0.60 17.22
CA THR A 423 24.79 -0.30 15.88
C THR A 423 23.95 0.74 15.14
N PHE A 424 22.64 0.68 15.28
CA PHE A 424 21.68 1.52 14.57
C PHE A 424 20.87 2.37 15.57
N THR A 425 21.39 3.55 15.90
CA THR A 425 20.77 4.48 16.86
C THR A 425 19.35 4.85 16.45
N GLY A 426 18.37 4.62 17.34
CA GLY A 426 16.95 4.85 17.10
C GLY A 426 16.14 3.61 16.71
N LEU A 427 16.81 2.51 16.34
CA LEU A 427 16.17 1.20 16.11
C LEU A 427 16.10 0.40 17.43
N THR A 428 15.10 0.70 18.25
CA THR A 428 14.81 -0.04 19.50
C THR A 428 13.78 -1.17 19.29
N GLY A 429 13.14 -1.20 18.13
CA GLY A 429 12.14 -2.18 17.74
C GLY A 429 12.65 -3.21 16.74
N LYS A 430 11.78 -4.16 16.42
CA LYS A 430 12.01 -5.20 15.42
C LYS A 430 11.94 -4.62 14.01
N VAL A 431 12.94 -4.89 13.17
CA VAL A 431 12.93 -4.55 11.73
C VAL A 431 12.03 -5.53 10.99
N THR A 432 11.09 -5.01 10.19
CA THR A 432 10.15 -5.85 9.40
C THR A 432 10.51 -5.90 7.92
N ALA A 433 11.24 -4.91 7.40
CA ALA A 433 11.82 -4.96 6.07
C ALA A 433 13.04 -4.03 5.98
N ALA A 434 13.97 -4.33 5.08
CA ALA A 434 15.19 -3.57 4.88
C ALA A 434 15.59 -3.63 3.41
N PHE A 435 16.00 -2.50 2.82
CA PHE A 435 16.57 -2.49 1.47
C PHE A 435 17.55 -1.33 1.30
N GLN A 436 18.36 -1.37 0.24
CA GLN A 436 19.26 -0.28 -0.12
C GLN A 436 18.87 0.24 -1.51
N TYR A 437 18.78 1.57 -1.66
CA TYR A 437 18.48 2.23 -2.91
C TYR A 437 19.48 3.35 -3.19
N ARG A 438 20.27 3.21 -4.26
CA ARG A 438 21.25 4.21 -4.72
C ARG A 438 22.24 4.68 -3.63
N GLY A 439 22.76 3.74 -2.83
CA GLY A 439 23.70 4.02 -1.73
C GLY A 439 23.06 4.49 -0.42
N PHE A 440 21.73 4.69 -0.40
CA PHE A 440 20.97 4.91 0.84
C PHE A 440 20.44 3.57 1.35
N THR A 441 20.53 3.33 2.65
CA THR A 441 19.98 2.12 3.29
C THR A 441 18.70 2.46 4.07
N PRO A 442 17.53 2.57 3.41
CA PRO A 442 16.25 2.69 4.10
C PRO A 442 15.90 1.40 4.87
N LEU A 443 15.78 1.53 6.20
CA LEU A 443 15.22 0.51 7.08
C LEU A 443 13.75 0.83 7.35
N LEU A 444 12.85 -0.15 7.20
CA LEU A 444 11.43 -0.02 7.53
C LEU A 444 11.21 -0.47 8.98
N LEU A 445 10.91 0.49 9.84
CA LEU A 445 10.36 0.26 11.17
C LEU A 445 8.97 0.87 11.20
N TYR A 446 7.93 0.05 11.39
CA TYR A 446 6.55 0.47 11.69
C TYR A 446 6.20 1.87 11.16
N LYS A 447 5.90 1.94 9.85
CA LYS A 447 5.44 3.11 9.08
C LYS A 447 6.41 4.28 8.84
N CYS A 448 7.65 4.24 9.32
CA CYS A 448 8.62 5.31 9.07
C CYS A 448 9.73 4.90 8.10
N TRP A 449 9.99 5.75 7.10
CA TRP A 449 11.17 5.68 6.24
C TRP A 449 12.35 6.31 6.96
N CYS A 450 13.41 5.54 7.17
CA CYS A 450 14.64 6.01 7.80
C CYS A 450 15.80 5.96 6.80
N PRO A 451 16.08 7.03 6.01
CA PRO A 451 17.24 7.05 5.13
C PRO A 451 18.53 7.33 5.92
N LEU A 452 19.59 6.56 5.68
CA LEU A 452 20.93 6.79 6.24
C LEU A 452 21.83 7.57 5.26
N HIS A 453 22.22 8.79 5.69
CA HIS A 453 23.23 9.80 5.24
C HIS A 453 23.42 10.08 3.72
N HIS A 454 23.44 11.32 3.20
CA HIS A 454 23.87 12.63 3.70
C HIS A 454 22.73 13.70 3.72
N LEU A 455 22.70 14.50 4.80
CA LEU A 455 22.09 15.84 4.93
C LEU A 455 20.62 16.04 4.48
N LEU A 456 19.64 16.05 5.41
CA LEU A 456 18.49 16.97 5.35
C LEU A 456 17.67 17.00 6.66
N LEU A 457 17.27 18.21 7.08
CA LEU A 457 16.26 18.51 8.08
C LEU A 457 14.85 18.20 7.56
N LEU A 458 13.95 17.72 8.43
CA LEU A 458 12.49 17.86 8.26
C LEU A 458 11.84 18.35 9.56
N ILE A 459 11.25 19.55 9.49
CA ILE A 459 10.37 20.17 10.50
C ILE A 459 8.94 19.99 9.98
N VAL A 460 8.02 19.52 10.83
CA VAL A 460 6.57 19.46 10.52
C VAL A 460 5.88 20.75 11.02
N PRO A 461 5.03 21.42 10.22
CA PRO A 461 4.31 22.62 10.64
C PRO A 461 2.96 22.31 11.32
N GLY A 462 2.60 23.10 12.34
CA GLY A 462 1.25 23.11 12.93
C GLY A 462 0.84 24.53 13.37
N GLU A 463 -0.36 24.98 12.97
CA GLU A 463 -1.06 26.20 13.45
C GLU A 463 -2.55 25.82 13.63
N ASN A 464 -3.19 25.81 14.81
CA ASN A 464 -3.67 26.85 15.78
C ASN A 464 -4.91 27.64 15.31
N ILE A 465 -5.97 27.84 16.13
CA ILE A 465 -6.13 28.94 17.13
C ILE A 465 -7.37 28.69 18.06
N THR A 466 -7.34 29.19 19.31
CA THR A 466 -8.51 29.49 20.19
C THR A 466 -8.57 30.99 20.56
N GLU A 467 -9.80 31.46 20.87
CA GLU A 467 -10.35 32.83 20.96
C GLU A 467 -10.18 33.64 22.28
N LEU A 468 -10.73 34.88 22.25
CA LEU A 468 -11.26 35.79 23.31
C LEU A 468 -10.32 36.93 23.76
N CYS A 469 -10.71 38.21 23.96
CA CYS A 469 -12.00 38.84 24.31
C CYS A 469 -11.97 40.39 24.08
N LEU A 470 -13.15 41.05 24.19
CA LEU A 470 -13.49 42.49 24.47
C LEU A 470 -13.94 43.46 23.33
N ASN A 471 -15.27 43.50 23.15
CA ASN A 471 -16.25 44.60 23.35
C ASN A 471 -16.22 45.98 22.63
N VAL A 472 -17.45 46.34 22.19
CA VAL A 472 -18.11 47.65 21.92
C VAL A 472 -17.91 48.35 20.55
N PHE A 473 -18.84 48.20 19.60
CA PHE A 473 -20.00 49.11 19.38
C PHE A 473 -20.90 48.59 18.24
N LEU A 474 -22.18 48.88 18.40
CA LEU A 474 -23.34 48.34 17.70
C LEU A 474 -23.72 49.21 16.49
N LEU A 475 -24.29 48.57 15.46
CA LEU A 475 -25.34 49.08 14.55
C LEU A 475 -24.93 50.11 13.47
N ILE A 476 -24.91 49.69 12.20
CA ILE A 476 -25.94 50.03 11.17
C ILE A 476 -25.52 49.54 9.76
N VAL A 477 -26.39 48.67 9.23
CA VAL A 477 -26.85 48.59 7.83
C VAL A 477 -26.01 47.82 6.78
N VAL A 478 -26.59 46.65 6.46
CA VAL A 478 -26.79 46.04 5.14
C VAL A 478 -25.67 45.15 4.60
N GLU A 479 -25.85 43.86 4.89
CA GLU A 479 -25.90 42.82 3.87
C GLU A 479 -24.63 42.64 3.03
N LYS A 480 -23.52 42.38 3.70
CA LYS A 480 -22.45 41.46 3.25
C LYS A 480 -21.36 41.48 4.30
N LEU A 481 -20.81 40.31 4.61
CA LEU A 481 -19.63 40.10 5.48
C LEU A 481 -19.92 40.15 6.99
N LEU A 482 -20.28 39.00 7.56
CA LEU A 482 -19.54 38.30 8.62
C LEU A 482 -20.39 37.16 9.20
N LYS A 483 -20.06 35.92 8.83
CA LYS A 483 -20.14 34.77 9.74
C LYS A 483 -18.84 34.01 9.56
N SER A 484 -17.98 34.03 10.58
CA SER A 484 -16.81 33.17 10.68
C SER A 484 -17.27 31.73 10.47
N LYS A 485 -16.91 31.19 9.30
CA LYS A 485 -17.22 29.81 8.96
C LYS A 485 -16.46 28.93 9.93
N VAL A 486 -17.16 28.26 10.85
CA VAL A 486 -16.72 26.91 11.21
C VAL A 486 -16.65 26.20 9.89
N ASN A 487 -15.44 25.79 9.48
CA ASN A 487 -15.32 25.00 8.29
C ASN A 487 -15.85 23.61 8.64
N GLY A 488 -17.16 23.41 8.42
CA GLY A 488 -17.83 22.13 8.66
C GLY A 488 -17.11 21.00 7.95
N GLU A 489 -16.48 21.27 6.82
CA GLU A 489 -15.66 20.32 6.08
C GLU A 489 -14.39 19.93 6.84
N SER A 490 -13.66 20.89 7.43
CA SER A 490 -12.51 20.61 8.29
C SER A 490 -12.91 19.88 9.58
N TYR A 491 -14.08 20.20 10.14
CA TYR A 491 -14.63 19.51 11.30
C TYR A 491 -14.94 18.05 10.98
N LEU A 492 -15.64 17.81 9.87
CA LEU A 492 -16.01 16.47 9.42
C LEU A 492 -14.79 15.67 8.93
N LYS A 493 -13.77 16.31 8.33
CA LYS A 493 -12.47 15.67 7.99
C LYS A 493 -11.76 15.14 9.23
N ARG A 494 -11.82 15.90 10.32
CA ARG A 494 -11.11 15.58 11.56
C ARG A 494 -11.84 14.57 12.44
N PHE A 495 -13.18 14.63 12.49
CA PHE A 495 -13.96 13.87 13.46
C PHE A 495 -14.88 12.80 12.83
N TYR A 496 -15.16 12.87 11.53
CA TYR A 496 -16.08 11.99 10.80
C TYR A 496 -15.49 11.44 9.48
N ASN A 497 -14.17 11.52 9.30
CA ASN A 497 -13.42 11.03 8.14
C ASN A 497 -13.99 11.48 6.77
N LEU A 498 -14.40 12.74 6.64
CA LEU A 498 -14.80 13.32 5.34
C LEU A 498 -13.59 13.45 4.40
N THR A 499 -13.71 13.01 3.15
CA THR A 499 -12.67 13.07 2.10
C THR A 499 -12.91 14.23 1.11
N GLU A 500 -11.86 14.78 0.48
CA GLU A 500 -11.96 15.89 -0.50
C GLU A 500 -12.23 15.36 -1.91
N GLU A 501 -13.28 15.86 -2.59
CA GLU A 501 -13.53 15.58 -4.02
C GLU A 501 -13.11 16.78 -4.90
N THR A 502 -12.43 16.50 -6.03
CA THR A 502 -12.13 17.44 -7.10
C THR A 502 -12.96 17.17 -8.37
N GLY A 503 -13.94 18.03 -8.68
CA GLY A 503 -14.47 18.24 -10.05
C GLY A 503 -15.86 17.66 -10.40
N PRO A 504 -16.57 18.22 -11.42
CA PRO A 504 -18.02 18.38 -11.37
C PRO A 504 -18.78 17.35 -12.21
N VAL A 505 -19.39 16.35 -11.59
CA VAL A 505 -20.54 15.63 -12.17
C VAL A 505 -21.56 15.33 -11.06
N VAL A 506 -22.57 16.19 -10.96
CA VAL A 506 -23.81 15.84 -10.26
C VAL A 506 -24.56 14.85 -11.14
N ARG A 507 -24.58 13.57 -10.77
CA ARG A 507 -25.65 12.65 -11.15
C ARG A 507 -26.07 11.78 -9.97
N ARG A 508 -27.15 12.23 -9.32
CA ARG A 508 -28.05 11.53 -8.38
C ARG A 508 -27.39 10.71 -7.25
N GLY A 509 -26.85 11.42 -6.27
CA GLY A 509 -26.48 10.92 -4.93
C GLY A 509 -26.03 12.11 -4.08
N PHE A 510 -26.34 12.14 -2.79
CA PHE A 510 -26.07 13.30 -1.92
C PHE A 510 -24.57 13.62 -1.83
N SER A 511 -24.23 14.90 -1.57
CA SER A 511 -22.82 15.32 -1.38
C SER A 511 -22.17 14.56 -0.21
N PRO A 512 -20.90 14.10 -0.31
CA PRO A 512 -20.18 13.43 0.79
C PRO A 512 -20.14 14.27 2.08
N VAL A 513 -20.10 15.60 1.93
CA VAL A 513 -20.21 16.54 3.04
C VAL A 513 -21.56 16.42 3.74
N VAL A 514 -22.64 16.29 2.97
CA VAL A 514 -24.00 16.11 3.48
C VAL A 514 -24.15 14.74 4.15
N GLU A 515 -23.55 13.68 3.61
CA GLU A 515 -23.58 12.35 4.22
C GLU A 515 -22.91 12.33 5.59
N LYS A 516 -21.69 12.89 5.70
CA LYS A 516 -20.98 12.99 6.98
C LYS A 516 -21.65 13.97 7.95
N LEU A 517 -22.34 14.97 7.42
CA LEU A 517 -23.15 15.86 8.25
C LEU A 517 -24.40 15.18 8.81
N VAL A 518 -25.06 14.34 8.01
CA VAL A 518 -26.19 13.51 8.45
C VAL A 518 -25.74 12.48 9.50
N GLU A 519 -24.57 11.87 9.32
CA GLU A 519 -23.96 10.96 10.31
C GLU A 519 -23.71 11.68 11.64
N MET A 520 -23.13 12.88 11.59
CA MET A 520 -22.90 13.73 12.77
C MET A 520 -24.21 14.15 13.46
N GLN A 521 -25.22 14.57 12.71
CA GLN A 521 -26.53 14.93 13.25
C GLN A 521 -27.20 13.74 13.95
N ARG A 522 -27.12 12.54 13.36
CA ARG A 522 -27.63 11.30 13.98
C ARG A 522 -26.89 10.95 15.27
N PHE A 523 -25.56 11.06 15.27
CA PHE A 523 -24.73 10.78 16.45
C PHE A 523 -25.11 11.67 17.64
N PHE A 524 -25.25 12.98 17.41
CA PHE A 524 -25.62 13.94 18.44
C PHE A 524 -27.13 14.04 18.73
N ARG A 525 -27.95 13.18 18.10
CA ARG A 525 -29.42 13.18 18.20
C ARG A 525 -30.04 14.55 17.87
N LEU A 526 -29.43 15.27 16.93
CA LEU A 526 -29.98 16.50 16.37
C LEU A 526 -31.03 16.16 15.31
N GLN A 527 -31.87 17.13 14.96
CA GLN A 527 -32.76 16.98 13.81
C GLN A 527 -31.91 16.77 12.55
N VAL A 528 -32.16 15.68 11.82
CA VAL A 528 -31.40 15.34 10.62
C VAL A 528 -31.89 16.21 9.47
N THR A 529 -31.18 17.30 9.21
CA THR A 529 -31.48 18.26 8.13
C THR A 529 -30.54 18.13 6.95
N GLY A 530 -29.37 17.48 7.13
CA GLY A 530 -28.31 17.42 6.12
C GLY A 530 -27.69 18.78 5.80
N THR A 531 -27.91 19.78 6.64
CA THR A 531 -27.40 21.15 6.46
C THR A 531 -26.76 21.68 7.74
N LEU A 532 -25.89 22.69 7.61
CA LEU A 532 -25.26 23.37 8.74
C LEU A 532 -26.24 24.36 9.39
N ASP A 533 -27.37 23.86 9.89
CA ASP A 533 -28.36 24.63 10.63
C ASP A 533 -27.79 25.17 11.96
N ALA A 534 -28.57 26.04 12.62
CA ALA A 534 -28.13 26.74 13.82
C ALA A 534 -27.69 25.78 14.94
N ASP A 535 -28.42 24.67 15.12
CA ASP A 535 -28.15 23.69 16.17
C ASP A 535 -26.93 22.84 15.85
N THR A 536 -26.76 22.45 14.59
CA THR A 536 -25.58 21.72 14.09
C THR A 536 -24.32 22.55 14.23
N MET A 537 -24.38 23.82 13.83
CA MET A 537 -23.26 24.76 13.98
C MET A 537 -22.97 25.09 15.46
N ALA A 538 -24.00 25.18 16.30
CA ALA A 538 -23.81 25.35 17.74
C ALA A 538 -23.14 24.12 18.36
N MET A 539 -23.50 22.90 17.93
CA MET A 539 -22.87 21.67 18.38
C MET A 539 -21.40 21.58 17.95
N MET A 540 -21.09 21.88 16.68
CA MET A 540 -19.72 21.85 16.17
C MET A 540 -18.79 22.86 16.88
N LYS A 541 -19.34 23.93 17.47
CA LYS A 541 -18.57 24.93 18.23
C LYS A 541 -18.31 24.54 19.69
N LYS A 542 -18.95 23.49 20.20
CA LYS A 542 -18.73 23.06 21.59
C LYS A 542 -17.33 22.46 21.76
N PRO A 543 -16.60 22.83 22.84
CA PRO A 543 -15.32 22.20 23.15
C PRO A 543 -15.46 20.68 23.28
N ARG A 544 -14.53 19.92 22.69
CA ARG A 544 -14.52 18.45 22.67
C ARG A 544 -13.08 17.90 22.67
N CYS A 545 -12.91 16.61 22.97
CA CYS A 545 -11.62 15.94 22.85
C CYS A 545 -11.27 15.63 21.37
N GLY A 546 -9.98 15.34 21.11
CA GLY A 546 -9.42 15.24 19.76
C GLY A 546 -9.56 13.88 19.05
N VAL A 547 -10.31 12.93 19.62
CA VAL A 547 -10.51 11.58 19.06
C VAL A 547 -11.71 11.60 18.09
N PRO A 548 -11.63 10.94 16.92
CA PRO A 548 -12.75 10.84 15.97
C PRO A 548 -13.97 10.09 16.54
N ASP A 549 -15.16 10.43 16.05
CA ASP A 549 -16.41 9.76 16.42
C ASP A 549 -16.64 8.57 15.48
N ASN A 550 -16.32 7.36 15.96
CA ASN A 550 -16.56 6.13 15.21
C ASN A 550 -17.72 5.36 15.85
N GLU A 551 -18.70 5.01 15.02
CA GLU A 551 -19.87 4.16 15.32
C GLU A 551 -20.91 4.74 16.31
N VAL A 552 -22.19 4.42 16.05
CA VAL A 552 -23.31 4.79 16.93
C VAL A 552 -23.57 3.64 17.90
N ALA A 553 -22.92 3.65 19.06
CA ALA A 553 -23.12 2.68 20.14
C ALA A 553 -23.37 3.39 21.49
N SER A 554 -24.03 2.72 22.44
CA SER A 554 -24.27 3.27 23.79
C SER A 554 -22.98 3.40 24.63
N TYR A 555 -21.93 2.66 24.26
CA TYR A 555 -20.54 2.81 24.69
C TYR A 555 -19.63 2.19 23.61
N SER A 556 -18.41 2.71 23.46
CA SER A 556 -17.42 2.21 22.48
C SER A 556 -16.04 2.04 23.12
N THR A 557 -15.24 1.12 22.58
CA THR A 557 -13.86 0.85 23.03
C THR A 557 -12.91 0.92 21.84
N PHE A 558 -11.68 1.39 22.05
CA PHE A 558 -10.61 1.19 21.08
C PHE A 558 -10.43 -0.33 20.86
N GLY A 559 -10.31 -0.75 19.60
CA GLY A 559 -10.52 -2.14 19.13
C GLY A 559 -9.97 -3.28 20.00
N ASN A 560 -10.52 -4.49 19.83
CA ASN A 560 -10.12 -5.72 20.53
C ASN A 560 -10.01 -5.62 22.07
N ASN A 561 -10.87 -4.82 22.73
CA ASN A 561 -10.91 -4.71 24.19
C ASN A 561 -9.54 -4.41 24.83
N LEU A 562 -8.74 -3.54 24.19
CA LEU A 562 -7.44 -3.14 24.70
C LEU A 562 -7.56 -2.54 26.11
N LYS A 563 -6.85 -3.14 27.06
CA LYS A 563 -6.79 -2.68 28.45
C LYS A 563 -5.40 -2.87 29.03
N TRP A 564 -5.09 -2.14 30.08
CA TRP A 564 -3.88 -2.37 30.87
C TRP A 564 -3.91 -3.77 31.49
N ASP A 565 -2.76 -4.44 31.47
CA ASP A 565 -2.55 -5.77 32.03
C ASP A 565 -2.47 -5.76 33.57
N LYS A 566 -2.35 -4.57 34.16
CA LYS A 566 -2.28 -4.33 35.60
C LYS A 566 -3.30 -3.30 36.05
N ASN A 567 -3.73 -3.43 37.30
CA ASN A 567 -4.69 -2.50 37.93
C ASN A 567 -4.01 -1.34 38.66
N SER A 568 -2.73 -1.45 39.00
CA SER A 568 -1.97 -0.37 39.65
C SER A 568 -1.18 0.38 38.59
N LEU A 569 -1.65 1.58 38.24
CA LEU A 569 -1.09 2.43 37.21
C LEU A 569 -0.39 3.63 37.83
N THR A 570 0.75 4.00 37.27
CA THR A 570 1.49 5.22 37.62
C THR A 570 1.15 6.33 36.63
N TYR A 571 1.10 7.58 37.10
CA TYR A 571 0.98 8.73 36.21
C TYR A 571 2.00 9.81 36.54
N ARG A 572 2.42 10.54 35.50
CA ARG A 572 3.37 11.65 35.61
C ARG A 572 2.95 12.83 34.74
N ILE A 573 3.05 14.02 35.30
CA ILE A 573 2.86 15.29 34.59
C ILE A 573 4.24 15.79 34.15
N GLU A 574 4.47 15.88 32.85
CA GLU A 574 5.77 16.21 32.25
C GLU A 574 6.07 17.71 32.29
N ASN A 575 5.04 18.53 32.13
CA ASN A 575 5.08 19.98 32.18
C ASN A 575 3.69 20.48 32.60
N TYR A 576 3.55 21.78 32.88
CA TYR A 576 2.30 22.35 33.42
C TYR A 576 1.76 23.42 32.48
N THR A 577 0.44 23.58 32.44
CA THR A 577 -0.17 24.74 31.77
C THR A 577 0.17 26.03 32.54
N PRO A 578 0.46 27.14 31.84
CA PRO A 578 0.61 28.45 32.49
C PRO A 578 -0.72 29.03 33.02
N ASP A 579 -1.86 28.45 32.64
CA ASP A 579 -3.19 29.01 32.94
C ASP A 579 -3.69 28.68 34.36
N MET A 580 -3.01 27.75 35.05
CA MET A 580 -3.37 27.29 36.39
C MET A 580 -2.11 27.09 37.23
N SER A 581 -2.21 27.21 38.54
CA SER A 581 -1.08 26.88 39.41
C SER A 581 -0.78 25.37 39.34
N VAL A 582 0.49 25.01 39.60
CA VAL A 582 0.94 23.62 39.63
C VAL A 582 0.06 22.77 40.56
N SER A 583 -0.31 23.30 41.73
CA SER A 583 -1.18 22.61 42.69
C SER A 583 -2.58 22.37 42.14
N GLU A 584 -3.18 23.35 41.48
CA GLU A 584 -4.52 23.21 40.90
C GLU A 584 -4.53 22.21 39.73
N VAL A 585 -3.46 22.17 38.95
CA VAL A 585 -3.28 21.17 37.88
C VAL A 585 -3.15 19.78 38.49
N ASP A 586 -2.29 19.62 39.50
CA ASP A 586 -2.10 18.35 40.20
C ASP A 586 -3.40 17.82 40.80
N ASP A 587 -4.13 18.67 41.50
CA ASP A 587 -5.40 18.33 42.11
C ASP A 587 -6.47 17.99 41.07
N SER A 588 -6.50 18.72 39.95
CA SER A 588 -7.47 18.47 38.87
C SER A 588 -7.21 17.14 38.16
N ILE A 589 -5.95 16.84 37.86
CA ILE A 589 -5.56 15.57 37.24
C ILE A 589 -5.81 14.39 38.20
N ASN A 590 -5.46 14.54 39.48
CA ASN A 590 -5.75 13.51 40.47
C ASN A 590 -7.26 13.25 40.57
N ARG A 591 -8.09 14.30 40.73
CA ARG A 591 -9.55 14.14 40.78
C ARG A 591 -10.11 13.46 39.54
N ALA A 592 -9.61 13.78 38.34
CA ALA A 592 -10.04 13.18 37.09
C ALA A 592 -9.77 11.65 37.05
N LEU A 593 -8.57 11.23 37.47
CA LEU A 593 -8.22 9.80 37.55
C LEU A 593 -9.04 9.07 38.62
N GLN A 594 -9.35 9.74 39.74
CA GLN A 594 -10.18 9.16 40.80
C GLN A 594 -11.64 8.89 40.38
N VAL A 595 -12.17 9.56 39.36
CA VAL A 595 -13.51 9.24 38.81
C VAL A 595 -13.56 7.78 38.36
N TRP A 596 -12.52 7.31 37.68
CA TRP A 596 -12.44 5.95 37.16
C TRP A 596 -12.05 4.93 38.24
N ALA A 597 -11.19 5.30 39.18
CA ALA A 597 -10.81 4.45 40.31
C ALA A 597 -12.00 4.10 41.23
N LYS A 598 -13.04 4.95 41.27
CA LYS A 598 -14.26 4.69 42.08
C LYS A 598 -15.15 3.59 41.51
N VAL A 599 -15.10 3.36 40.20
CA VAL A 599 -16.02 2.44 39.48
C VAL A 599 -15.27 1.26 38.84
N THR A 600 -13.95 1.19 39.01
CA THR A 600 -13.09 0.12 38.48
C THR A 600 -12.06 -0.32 39.53
N PRO A 601 -11.42 -1.49 39.37
CA PRO A 601 -10.32 -1.91 40.24
C PRO A 601 -9.02 -1.08 40.11
N LEU A 602 -9.00 -0.05 39.25
CA LEU A 602 -7.80 0.71 38.94
C LEU A 602 -7.37 1.59 40.12
N ARG A 603 -6.06 1.64 40.34
CA ARG A 603 -5.40 2.51 41.34
C ARG A 603 -4.36 3.36 40.65
N PHE A 604 -4.38 4.67 40.91
CA PHE A 604 -3.46 5.63 40.28
C PHE A 604 -2.48 6.17 41.30
N THR A 605 -1.18 6.07 41.00
CA THR A 605 -0.10 6.59 41.85
C THR A 605 0.73 7.62 41.09
N ARG A 606 0.88 8.82 41.65
CA ARG A 606 1.71 9.86 41.05
C ARG A 606 3.18 9.56 41.25
N ILE A 607 3.97 9.70 40.19
CA ILE A 607 5.44 9.72 40.27
C ILE A 607 5.99 11.05 39.73
N TYR A 608 7.08 11.52 40.32
CA TYR A 608 7.68 12.83 40.01
C TYR A 608 8.89 12.74 39.07
N SER A 609 9.47 11.54 38.92
CA SER A 609 10.65 11.26 38.10
C SER A 609 10.54 9.87 37.48
N GLY A 610 11.21 9.66 36.34
CA GLY A 610 11.12 8.41 35.59
C GLY A 610 9.89 8.32 34.68
N THR A 611 9.71 7.19 34.02
CA THR A 611 8.59 6.98 33.09
C THR A 611 7.41 6.37 33.83
N ALA A 612 6.24 6.97 33.68
CA ALA A 612 4.99 6.46 34.23
C ALA A 612 4.19 5.68 33.17
N ASP A 613 3.17 4.93 33.61
CA ASP A 613 2.24 4.25 32.70
C ASP A 613 1.38 5.25 31.91
N ILE A 614 0.99 6.35 32.56
CA ILE A 614 0.23 7.46 31.97
C ILE A 614 1.08 8.74 32.03
N MET A 615 1.53 9.20 30.87
CA MET A 615 2.30 10.44 30.72
C MET A 615 1.35 11.58 30.30
N ILE A 616 1.38 12.69 31.04
CA ILE A 616 0.50 13.84 30.85
C ILE A 616 1.36 15.06 30.55
N SER A 617 1.16 15.67 29.38
CA SER A 617 1.88 16.88 29.00
C SER A 617 0.94 17.96 28.45
N PHE A 618 1.31 19.21 28.73
CA PHE A 618 0.70 20.44 28.25
C PHE A 618 1.66 21.09 27.24
N GLY A 619 1.35 21.09 25.95
CA GLY A 619 2.22 21.73 24.96
C GLY A 619 2.34 23.25 25.17
N SER A 620 3.56 23.82 25.15
CA SER A 620 3.81 25.27 25.15
C SER A 620 4.87 25.72 24.11
N ARG A 621 4.78 26.98 23.65
CA ARG A 621 5.52 27.57 22.51
C ARG A 621 6.85 28.25 22.94
N ASP A 622 7.99 27.55 22.93
CA ASP A 622 9.30 28.17 23.26
C ASP A 622 10.29 28.31 22.08
N ARG A 623 11.02 29.45 22.03
CA ARG A 623 11.88 29.95 20.91
C ARG A 623 13.32 29.42 20.91
N LYS A 624 13.54 28.15 20.63
CA LYS A 624 14.87 27.50 20.63
C LYS A 624 15.19 26.82 19.29
N VAL A 625 16.45 26.88 18.89
CA VAL A 625 17.01 26.14 17.76
C VAL A 625 17.77 24.96 18.32
N TRP A 626 17.54 23.79 17.73
CA TRP A 626 18.25 22.57 18.06
C TRP A 626 19.09 22.18 16.85
N ALA A 627 20.33 21.75 17.08
CA ALA A 627 21.17 21.18 16.05
C ALA A 627 21.50 19.75 16.46
N PHE A 628 21.49 18.86 15.48
CA PHE A 628 21.74 17.45 15.68
C PHE A 628 22.80 16.99 14.70
N SER A 629 23.71 16.13 15.17
CA SER A 629 24.62 15.36 14.31
C SER A 629 24.06 13.94 14.30
N GLY A 630 23.43 13.57 13.18
CA GLY A 630 22.54 12.42 13.16
C GLY A 630 21.37 12.64 14.12
N TYR A 631 21.27 11.81 15.16
CA TYR A 631 20.24 11.90 16.21
C TYR A 631 20.72 12.51 17.52
N THR A 632 22.01 12.85 17.62
CA THR A 632 22.60 13.37 18.85
C THR A 632 22.50 14.90 18.85
N PRO A 633 21.90 15.52 19.89
CA PRO A 633 21.96 16.97 20.04
C PRO A 633 23.41 17.41 20.06
N VAL A 634 23.79 18.30 19.15
CA VAL A 634 25.14 18.84 19.09
C VAL A 634 25.43 19.56 20.41
N HIS A 635 26.56 19.23 21.02
CA HIS A 635 26.97 19.81 22.29
C HIS A 635 26.91 21.35 22.23
N GLY A 636 26.17 21.96 23.16
CA GLY A 636 25.89 23.40 23.19
C GLY A 636 24.55 23.83 22.56
N TYR A 637 23.70 22.90 22.14
CA TYR A 637 22.29 23.11 21.76
C TYR A 637 21.34 22.52 22.82
N PRO A 638 20.11 23.04 22.99
CA PRO A 638 19.46 24.08 22.18
C PRO A 638 20.04 25.48 22.39
N LYS A 639 20.10 26.25 21.31
CA LYS A 639 20.50 27.66 21.33
C LYS A 639 19.32 28.58 21.06
N ARG A 640 19.42 29.83 21.50
CA ARG A 640 18.45 30.88 21.15
C ARG A 640 18.64 31.26 19.68
N LEU A 641 17.57 31.60 18.97
CA LEU A 641 17.66 32.11 17.59
C LEU A 641 18.68 33.26 17.43
N THR A 642 18.81 34.11 18.45
CA THR A 642 19.78 35.22 18.48
C THR A 642 21.24 34.77 18.48
N SER A 643 21.55 33.52 18.85
CA SER A 643 22.94 33.02 18.82
C SER A 643 23.48 32.85 17.40
N PHE A 644 22.58 32.80 16.40
CA PHE A 644 22.94 32.74 14.99
C PHE A 644 23.10 34.15 14.37
N GLY A 645 22.98 35.22 15.15
CA GLY A 645 23.00 36.60 14.64
C GLY A 645 21.66 37.06 14.06
N LEU A 646 20.59 36.28 14.23
CA LEU A 646 19.23 36.71 13.89
C LEU A 646 18.77 37.84 14.83
N ARG A 647 18.05 38.82 14.26
CA ARG A 647 17.52 39.96 15.01
C ARG A 647 16.58 39.47 16.13
N ARG A 648 16.57 40.16 17.28
CA ARG A 648 15.77 39.78 18.47
C ARG A 648 14.26 39.71 18.22
N ASN A 649 13.77 40.39 17.18
CA ASN A 649 12.36 40.40 16.77
C ASN A 649 11.95 39.16 15.95
N VAL A 650 12.90 38.34 15.49
CA VAL A 650 12.62 37.08 14.77
C VAL A 650 12.07 36.05 15.77
N LYS A 651 10.77 35.76 15.67
CA LYS A 651 10.04 34.86 16.59
C LYS A 651 10.07 33.39 16.17
N LYS A 652 10.20 33.12 14.87
CA LYS A 652 10.18 31.79 14.22
C LYS A 652 10.95 31.87 12.90
N ILE A 653 11.59 30.76 12.53
CA ILE A 653 12.11 30.54 11.17
C ILE A 653 11.08 29.70 10.44
N ASP A 654 10.70 30.11 9.24
CA ASP A 654 9.65 29.45 8.47
C ASP A 654 10.21 28.34 7.57
N ALA A 655 11.43 28.50 7.07
CA ALA A 655 12.19 27.46 6.38
C ALA A 655 13.71 27.70 6.51
N ALA A 656 14.50 26.64 6.38
CA ALA A 656 15.96 26.74 6.30
C ALA A 656 16.48 25.88 5.15
N LEU A 657 17.46 26.38 4.42
CA LEU A 657 18.08 25.70 3.29
C LEU A 657 19.60 25.79 3.41
N TYR A 658 20.29 24.65 3.41
CA TYR A 658 21.73 24.61 3.23
C TYR A 658 22.05 24.53 1.74
N ASP A 659 22.71 25.55 1.20
CA ASP A 659 23.23 25.53 -0.16
C ASP A 659 24.63 24.92 -0.16
N VAL A 660 24.73 23.72 -0.73
CA VAL A 660 25.95 22.92 -0.75
C VAL A 660 27.05 23.62 -1.57
N GLU A 661 26.69 24.37 -2.61
CA GLU A 661 27.66 25.03 -3.50
C GLU A 661 28.32 26.23 -2.81
N SER A 662 27.53 27.11 -2.18
CA SER A 662 28.09 28.28 -1.48
C SER A 662 28.52 28.01 -0.03
N ARG A 663 28.17 26.83 0.52
CA ARG A 663 28.34 26.44 1.93
C ARG A 663 27.68 27.42 2.90
N LYS A 664 26.49 27.89 2.55
CA LYS A 664 25.71 28.86 3.33
C LYS A 664 24.36 28.29 3.70
N THR A 665 23.88 28.66 4.88
CA THR A 665 22.51 28.36 5.31
C THR A 665 21.64 29.60 5.14
N LEU A 666 20.59 29.48 4.33
CA LEU A 666 19.58 30.51 4.16
C LEU A 666 18.44 30.27 5.16
N PHE A 667 18.13 31.25 5.99
CA PHE A 667 17.01 31.22 6.93
C PHE A 667 15.89 32.13 6.44
N PHE A 668 14.74 31.57 6.10
CA PHE A 668 13.56 32.29 5.64
C PHE A 668 12.67 32.68 6.83
N VAL A 669 12.32 33.96 6.93
CA VAL A 669 11.53 34.55 8.02
C VAL A 669 10.53 35.54 7.42
N GLY A 670 9.25 35.16 7.38
CA GLY A 670 8.22 35.93 6.70
C GLY A 670 8.52 36.09 5.21
N ASN A 671 8.67 37.34 4.77
CA ASN A 671 8.98 37.69 3.38
C ASN A 671 10.47 38.05 3.18
N GLU A 672 11.29 37.80 4.20
CA GLU A 672 12.73 38.07 4.20
C GLU A 672 13.52 36.77 4.36
N TYR A 673 14.77 36.76 3.93
CA TYR A 673 15.70 35.69 4.25
C TYR A 673 17.05 36.25 4.71
N TYR A 674 17.70 35.48 5.58
CA TYR A 674 19.04 35.74 6.10
C TYR A 674 20.00 34.73 5.48
N SER A 675 21.25 35.12 5.24
CA SER A 675 22.31 34.23 4.79
C SER A 675 23.34 34.07 5.89
N TYR A 676 23.59 32.83 6.31
CA TYR A 676 24.52 32.47 7.36
C TYR A 676 25.69 31.69 6.77
N ASP A 677 26.90 32.21 6.98
CA ASP A 677 28.13 31.56 6.53
C ASP A 677 28.53 30.49 7.55
N GLU A 678 28.43 29.22 7.16
CA GLU A 678 28.73 28.09 8.04
C GLU A 678 30.22 27.98 8.39
N ALA A 679 31.11 28.47 7.52
CA ALA A 679 32.55 28.46 7.75
C ALA A 679 32.97 29.53 8.77
N ARG A 680 32.42 30.74 8.63
CA ARG A 680 32.68 31.87 9.55
C ARG A 680 31.82 31.85 10.80
N ARG A 681 30.73 31.07 10.79
CA ARG A 681 29.69 31.01 11.83
C ARG A 681 29.08 32.37 12.15
N THR A 682 28.86 33.20 11.12
CA THR A 682 28.25 34.53 11.26
C THR A 682 27.30 34.81 10.10
N MET A 683 26.34 35.72 10.32
CA MET A 683 25.49 36.22 9.25
C MET A 683 26.30 37.04 8.23
N ASP A 684 26.00 36.85 6.95
CA ASP A 684 26.57 37.64 5.87
C ASP A 684 26.16 39.12 6.00
N ARG A 685 27.07 40.02 5.64
CA ARG A 685 26.78 41.47 5.60
C ARG A 685 25.75 41.77 4.51
N GLY A 686 24.80 42.67 4.80
CA GLY A 686 23.75 43.07 3.87
C GLY A 686 22.50 42.19 3.88
N PHE A 687 22.30 41.38 4.93
CA PHE A 687 21.09 40.60 5.20
C PHE A 687 20.36 41.11 6.47
N PRO A 688 19.03 40.94 6.59
CA PRO A 688 18.14 40.19 5.70
C PRO A 688 17.90 40.88 4.35
N LYS A 689 17.52 40.09 3.35
CA LYS A 689 17.05 40.57 2.04
C LYS A 689 15.63 40.09 1.80
N ARG A 690 14.89 40.82 0.96
CA ARG A 690 13.56 40.38 0.55
C ARG A 690 13.65 39.16 -0.35
N VAL A 691 12.76 38.22 -0.11
CA VAL A 691 12.72 36.95 -0.85
C VAL A 691 12.35 37.21 -2.31
N ASP A 692 11.38 38.07 -2.59
CA ASP A 692 10.90 38.38 -3.94
C ASP A 692 11.90 39.16 -4.81
N GLU A 693 12.86 39.87 -4.18
CA GLU A 693 13.96 40.53 -4.88
C GLU A 693 15.06 39.55 -5.33
N THR A 694 15.20 38.42 -4.63
CA THR A 694 16.24 37.41 -4.94
C THR A 694 15.67 36.23 -5.74
N PHE A 695 14.47 35.78 -5.37
CA PHE A 695 13.76 34.64 -5.93
C PHE A 695 12.62 35.16 -6.79
N LEU A 696 12.98 35.63 -8.00
CA LEU A 696 12.04 36.20 -8.96
C LEU A 696 10.87 35.25 -9.21
N GLY A 697 9.64 35.74 -9.04
CA GLY A 697 8.40 34.97 -9.18
C GLY A 697 7.81 34.43 -7.87
N LEU A 698 8.53 34.53 -6.75
CA LEU A 698 8.04 34.09 -5.44
C LEU A 698 7.40 35.26 -4.68
N THR A 699 6.07 35.31 -4.65
CA THR A 699 5.28 36.42 -4.07
C THR A 699 4.69 36.11 -2.69
N GLY A 700 4.80 34.87 -2.23
CA GLY A 700 4.27 34.39 -0.96
C GLY A 700 5.33 34.02 0.06
N LYS A 701 4.88 33.67 1.27
CA LYS A 701 5.74 33.25 2.38
C LYS A 701 6.38 31.90 2.08
N VAL A 702 7.69 31.79 2.30
CA VAL A 702 8.40 30.51 2.20
C VAL A 702 8.08 29.63 3.39
N THR A 703 7.64 28.39 3.12
CA THR A 703 7.15 27.43 4.12
C THR A 703 8.03 26.20 4.27
N ALA A 704 8.78 25.86 3.21
CA ALA A 704 9.80 24.83 3.21
C ALA A 704 10.79 25.12 2.08
N ALA A 705 12.03 24.66 2.21
CA ALA A 705 13.01 24.77 1.15
C ALA A 705 14.02 23.61 1.24
N PHE A 706 14.41 23.04 0.11
CA PHE A 706 15.42 21.99 0.06
C PHE A 706 16.16 21.98 -1.29
N GLN A 707 17.32 21.31 -1.34
CA GLN A 707 18.11 21.16 -2.56
C GLN A 707 18.05 19.71 -3.05
N TYR A 708 17.76 19.49 -4.33
CA TYR A 708 17.70 18.17 -4.96
C TYR A 708 18.18 18.25 -6.42
N LYS A 709 19.06 17.32 -6.83
CA LYS A 709 19.67 17.28 -8.17
C LYS A 709 20.22 18.64 -8.64
N SER A 710 20.92 19.36 -7.76
CA SER A 710 21.50 20.69 -8.01
C SER A 710 20.49 21.83 -8.25
N PHE A 711 19.18 21.56 -8.07
CA PHE A 711 18.14 22.57 -8.04
C PHE A 711 17.67 22.81 -6.61
N THR A 712 17.24 24.04 -6.37
CA THR A 712 16.68 24.48 -5.09
C THR A 712 15.18 24.60 -5.23
N TYR A 713 14.45 23.85 -4.41
CA TYR A 713 13.00 23.84 -4.39
C TYR A 713 12.54 24.67 -3.20
N ILE A 714 11.74 25.71 -3.46
CA ILE A 714 11.21 26.62 -2.44
C ILE A 714 9.69 26.53 -2.46
N TYR A 715 9.08 26.16 -1.34
CA TYR A 715 7.64 26.05 -1.19
C TYR A 715 7.04 27.36 -0.71
N SER A 716 6.00 27.82 -1.40
CA SER A 716 5.19 28.96 -1.00
C SER A 716 3.71 28.63 -1.24
N GLY A 717 3.00 28.30 -0.15
CA GLY A 717 1.61 27.85 -0.21
C GLY A 717 1.46 26.50 -0.92
N GLN A 718 0.55 26.43 -1.90
CA GLN A 718 0.30 25.22 -2.68
C GLN A 718 1.34 24.96 -3.80
N HIS A 719 2.30 25.88 -3.96
CA HIS A 719 3.25 25.87 -5.07
C HIS A 719 4.68 25.67 -4.59
N MET A 720 5.46 24.98 -5.40
CA MET A 720 6.87 24.70 -5.22
C MET A 720 7.63 25.28 -6.41
N PHE A 721 8.63 26.10 -6.15
CA PHE A 721 9.40 26.83 -7.15
C PHE A 721 10.78 26.20 -7.28
N GLU A 722 11.12 25.71 -8.47
CA GLU A 722 12.42 25.09 -8.76
C GLU A 722 13.40 26.14 -9.30
N TYR A 723 14.42 26.48 -8.53
CA TYR A 723 15.43 27.48 -8.84
C TYR A 723 16.81 26.85 -9.07
N ASN A 724 17.59 27.47 -9.95
CA ASN A 724 19.03 27.30 -9.96
C ASN A 724 19.67 28.49 -9.23
N LEU A 725 20.26 28.25 -8.05
CA LEU A 725 20.86 29.30 -7.22
C LEU A 725 22.11 29.92 -7.83
N LYS A 726 22.86 29.15 -8.63
CA LYS A 726 24.08 29.60 -9.31
C LYS A 726 23.80 30.61 -10.41
N SER A 727 22.77 30.36 -11.23
CA SER A 727 22.32 31.27 -12.28
C SER A 727 21.21 32.24 -11.84
N LYS A 728 20.73 32.10 -10.59
CA LYS A 728 19.60 32.85 -10.02
C LYS A 728 18.33 32.82 -10.88
N ARG A 729 18.10 31.72 -11.59
CA ARG A 729 16.99 31.58 -12.53
C ARG A 729 15.92 30.63 -11.98
N LEU A 730 14.66 31.08 -12.00
CA LEU A 730 13.50 30.21 -11.83
C LEU A 730 13.37 29.30 -13.05
N TYR A 731 13.36 27.99 -12.83
CA TYR A 731 13.22 27.01 -13.90
C TYR A 731 11.74 26.71 -14.19
N ARG A 732 10.96 26.37 -13.15
CA ARG A 732 9.52 26.12 -13.25
C ARG A 732 8.82 26.22 -11.90
N VAL A 733 7.49 26.35 -11.94
CA VAL A 733 6.60 26.30 -10.77
C VAL A 733 5.80 25.01 -10.82
N LEU A 734 5.77 24.29 -9.71
CA LEU A 734 5.19 22.96 -9.54
C LEU A 734 4.15 23.00 -8.41
N ARG A 735 3.24 22.03 -8.35
CA ARG A 735 2.36 21.85 -7.17
C ARG A 735 3.14 21.19 -6.04
N ASN A 736 2.76 21.47 -4.78
CA ASN A 736 3.42 20.89 -3.61
C ASN A 736 3.35 19.35 -3.54
N SER A 737 2.41 18.71 -4.24
CA SER A 737 2.24 17.25 -4.34
C SER A 737 3.14 16.58 -5.37
N TYR A 738 3.99 17.33 -6.09
CA TYR A 738 4.80 16.83 -7.20
C TYR A 738 5.72 15.66 -6.85
N PHE A 739 6.09 15.43 -5.60
CA PHE A 739 6.95 14.31 -5.22
C PHE A 739 6.21 13.08 -4.67
N LEU A 740 4.87 13.15 -4.47
CA LEU A 740 4.11 12.13 -3.75
C LEU A 740 3.10 11.35 -4.60
N HIS A 741 2.75 11.84 -5.79
CA HIS A 741 1.93 11.18 -6.84
C HIS A 741 0.80 10.20 -6.40
N CYS A 742 0.12 10.49 -5.27
CA CYS A 742 -1.18 9.92 -4.95
C CYS A 742 -2.22 10.71 -5.75
N SER A 743 -2.86 10.07 -6.73
CA SER A 743 -3.82 10.70 -7.64
C SER A 743 -5.25 10.57 -7.13
N ASN A 744 -5.52 11.00 -5.90
CA ASN A 744 -6.86 11.41 -5.45
C ASN A 744 -6.75 12.78 -4.77
N PHE A 745 -6.17 13.72 -5.51
CA PHE A 745 -6.18 15.17 -5.21
C PHE A 745 -6.32 15.96 -6.50
#